data_AF-A0A511QJT4-F1
#
_entry.id   AF-A0A511QJT4-F1
#
_cell.length_a   1.000
_cell.length_b   1.000
_cell.length_c   1.000
_cell.angle_alpha   90.00
_cell.angle_beta   90.00
_cell.angle_gamma   90.00
#
_symmetry.space_group_name_H-M   'P 1'
#
loop_
_entity.id
_entity.type
_entity.pdbx_description
1 polymer ?
#
loop_
_entity_poly.entity_id
_entity_poly.type
_entity_poly.pdbx_seq_one_letter_code
_entity_poly.pdbx_strand_id
1 'polypeptide(L)'
;MRVLLGLNQQQLPKEAVLGLDGKVDLGAYLLQVKGLKQACDDARKAQKQWGTELNDNLTTDNTLIKLTAKIKELLPALCQRLKLDKSSSSAFIERNQSIYHFAQLYQMAWGDRNGFASTCPVCATDNAVRMADNSGQAQAVRLSTLSMRLIDGGLKRHLNHQAHHIANRIWDKLLKPALLKGDKVTIPLILEQNRFDFAENLHVLKGTLRSKGLSAPDQFQPKVERIKQASHNVCPYDKQTTKIGDDGDVDHIIPRSSRYGTLNDEANLIYASRTGNRQIKANRELTLANLSDAYLQSQFNKEFPEGNIDRDEIQRLIEQRLTGKRADIFSFGRYHQFRALSPENQVAFRHALFLPADHPLRALVISTLQHRSKNRVNGTQRFMAQLLADTLWQKAKELGKQGNLAFDYFEVSSDPNNENSTVALRRHLESSTLAVGFDLRPFAKQTTQSQHGYSHVIDATLAFMLSVQAHPNEGAMKIQLAENESIWSRIDDDGTYLNTAFEQVAVLPKELSPLVEVKPRATHTKVKQLLDGAKPHQVVSRRIFKKNALGIEFYDFKDIAGQLFRGWVTIDNGQAKFTKHSGDKSKPADKNLDKIQRLVELGLFRLQRLQGLAIYRANKQAVLGYIFDALSQAKVAPQPNQEQSKLVSWLLGKGAGKLYYYTARKELKKAPSVLKSRGPNPFQEEWLSFYTGWEQRSQLPIKKNKGMLEIASDEQANWQTYCEAFLNRIPIKENDQVFQPAHTALRDFTMRAPGTPSGVPSLIRKISGEGTKRYHIMDINTRVLGEEQAPALAITSANVVLFDRNILQKGYMADITPKQTLEAIEIPIEAALNSKNCQVAELDLKPIKVVIEANKLHINNIERQWFESNLLLKNEAVEKPWWEKSKIFCSGQTNAEGDHSIAQDSFKKLLKRSAKHDKGMTLKVTDETVSVTLTLDKKVTQKIVENMTQD
;
A
#
# COMPACT_ATOMS: atom_id res chain seq x y z
N MET A 1 -4.25 -27.33 -26.94
CA MET A 1 -3.95 -27.36 -28.38
C MET A 1 -5.22 -27.56 -29.20
N ARG A 2 -6.00 -28.63 -29.00
CA ARG A 2 -7.30 -28.85 -29.67
C ARG A 2 -8.20 -27.60 -29.76
N VAL A 3 -8.52 -27.03 -28.59
CA VAL A 3 -9.38 -25.84 -28.45
C VAL A 3 -8.74 -24.58 -29.04
N LEU A 4 -7.42 -24.44 -28.94
CA LEU A 4 -6.68 -23.31 -29.51
C LEU A 4 -6.84 -23.31 -31.04
N LEU A 5 -6.54 -24.45 -31.65
CA LEU A 5 -6.52 -24.62 -33.10
C LEU A 5 -7.93 -24.78 -33.72
N GLY A 6 -8.96 -24.99 -32.90
CA GLY A 6 -10.33 -25.21 -33.37
C GLY A 6 -10.53 -26.59 -34.01
N LEU A 7 -9.81 -27.61 -33.53
CA LEU A 7 -9.85 -28.96 -34.07
C LEU A 7 -10.83 -29.87 -33.32
N ASN A 8 -11.47 -30.79 -34.02
CA ASN A 8 -12.30 -31.84 -33.44
C ASN A 8 -11.46 -33.01 -32.90
N GLN A 9 -12.05 -33.83 -32.03
CA GLN A 9 -11.36 -34.98 -31.40
C GLN A 9 -10.86 -36.01 -32.41
N GLN A 10 -11.53 -36.13 -33.56
CA GLN A 10 -11.17 -37.04 -34.65
C GLN A 10 -10.07 -36.48 -35.56
N GLN A 11 -9.83 -35.17 -35.52
CA GLN A 11 -8.86 -34.45 -36.37
C GLN A 11 -7.47 -34.34 -35.75
N LEU A 12 -7.29 -34.81 -34.50
CA LEU A 12 -5.97 -34.99 -33.91
C LEU A 12 -5.44 -36.38 -34.25
N PRO A 13 -4.15 -36.52 -34.59
CA PRO A 13 -3.57 -37.82 -34.91
C PRO A 13 -3.69 -38.75 -33.68
N LYS A 14 -4.38 -39.88 -33.86
CA LYS A 14 -4.57 -40.89 -32.80
C LYS A 14 -3.31 -41.73 -32.54
N GLU A 15 -2.33 -41.74 -33.46
CA GLU A 15 -1.24 -42.73 -33.46
C GLU A 15 0.18 -42.16 -33.69
N ALA A 16 0.40 -40.84 -33.71
CA ALA A 16 1.69 -40.32 -34.17
C ALA A 16 2.55 -39.74 -33.03
N VAL A 17 3.59 -40.50 -32.68
CA VAL A 17 4.68 -40.22 -31.73
C VAL A 17 4.27 -40.34 -30.27
N LEU A 18 4.62 -41.47 -29.64
CA LEU A 18 4.56 -41.63 -28.19
C LEU A 18 5.82 -41.01 -27.57
N GLY A 19 5.65 -40.10 -26.62
CA GLY A 19 6.73 -39.65 -25.76
C GLY A 19 7.22 -40.78 -24.85
N LEU A 20 8.30 -40.53 -24.09
CA LEU A 20 8.87 -41.49 -23.12
C LEU A 20 7.88 -41.97 -22.05
N ASP A 21 6.75 -41.28 -21.86
CA ASP A 21 5.67 -41.61 -20.93
C ASP A 21 4.46 -42.32 -21.59
N GLY A 22 4.57 -42.71 -22.86
CA GLY A 22 3.50 -43.40 -23.58
C GLY A 22 2.31 -42.51 -23.98
N LYS A 23 2.46 -41.18 -23.97
CA LYS A 23 1.44 -40.23 -24.43
C LYS A 23 1.80 -39.62 -25.78
N VAL A 24 0.79 -39.16 -26.53
CA VAL A 24 0.97 -38.50 -27.83
C VAL A 24 1.77 -37.19 -27.67
N ASP A 25 2.98 -37.16 -28.24
CA ASP A 25 3.83 -35.98 -28.33
C ASP A 25 3.46 -35.13 -29.57
N LEU A 26 2.46 -34.29 -29.36
CA LEU A 26 2.01 -33.30 -30.34
C LEU A 26 3.10 -32.29 -30.74
N GLY A 27 4.09 -32.02 -29.86
CA GLY A 27 5.21 -31.14 -30.17
C GLY A 27 6.12 -31.75 -31.23
N ALA A 28 6.45 -33.02 -31.08
CA ALA A 28 7.22 -33.79 -32.07
C ALA A 28 6.46 -33.94 -33.40
N TYR A 29 5.14 -34.16 -33.34
CA TYR A 29 4.30 -34.23 -34.54
C TYR A 29 4.34 -32.94 -35.39
N LEU A 30 4.26 -31.78 -34.71
CA LEU A 30 4.24 -30.47 -35.35
C LEU A 30 5.62 -30.02 -35.88
N LEU A 31 6.73 -30.55 -35.35
CA LEU A 31 8.08 -30.25 -35.83
C LEU A 31 8.32 -30.63 -37.29
N GLN A 32 7.49 -31.52 -37.83
CA GLN A 32 7.57 -31.96 -39.22
C GLN A 32 7.14 -30.88 -40.22
N VAL A 33 6.48 -29.81 -39.76
CA VAL A 33 6.25 -28.60 -40.56
C VAL A 33 7.49 -27.70 -40.44
N LYS A 34 8.34 -27.71 -41.48
CA LYS A 34 9.62 -26.97 -41.49
C LYS A 34 9.40 -25.48 -41.22
N GLY A 35 10.13 -24.95 -40.23
CA GLY A 35 10.06 -23.53 -39.84
C GLY A 35 8.91 -23.17 -38.89
N LEU A 36 8.00 -24.10 -38.57
CA LEU A 36 6.86 -23.82 -37.68
C LEU A 36 7.29 -23.43 -36.27
N LYS A 37 8.19 -24.22 -35.64
CA LYS A 37 8.68 -23.94 -34.28
C LYS A 37 9.36 -22.57 -34.19
N GLN A 38 10.16 -22.22 -35.20
CA GLN A 38 10.86 -20.94 -35.26
C GLN A 38 9.87 -19.77 -35.36
N ALA A 39 8.91 -19.85 -36.28
CA ALA A 39 7.87 -18.83 -36.43
C ALA A 39 7.02 -18.69 -35.14
N CYS A 40 6.73 -19.80 -34.45
CA CYS A 40 6.01 -19.76 -33.18
C CYS A 40 6.84 -19.13 -32.04
N ASP A 41 8.16 -19.36 -32.00
CA ASP A 41 9.06 -18.71 -31.02
C ASP A 41 9.20 -17.21 -31.30
N ASP A 42 9.34 -16.84 -32.57
CA ASP A 42 9.45 -15.45 -32.99
C ASP A 42 8.14 -14.69 -32.71
N ALA A 43 6.98 -15.32 -32.92
CA ALA A 43 5.68 -14.81 -32.49
C ALA A 43 5.59 -14.59 -30.97
N ARG A 44 6.11 -15.54 -30.18
CA ARG A 44 6.16 -15.42 -28.72
C ARG A 44 7.10 -14.28 -28.27
N LYS A 45 8.26 -14.12 -28.91
CA LYS A 45 9.20 -13.03 -28.63
C LYS A 45 8.57 -11.68 -29.01
N ALA A 46 7.96 -11.59 -30.18
CA ALA A 46 7.23 -10.40 -30.62
C ALA A 46 6.13 -10.01 -29.61
N GLN A 47 5.32 -10.96 -29.16
CA GLN A 47 4.29 -10.69 -28.15
C GLN A 47 4.86 -10.14 -26.84
N LYS A 48 6.02 -10.64 -26.40
CA LYS A 48 6.69 -10.15 -25.19
C LYS A 48 7.34 -8.79 -25.37
N GLN A 49 7.91 -8.54 -26.55
CA GLN A 49 8.62 -7.30 -26.86
C GLN A 49 7.67 -6.13 -27.03
N TRP A 50 6.60 -6.29 -27.80
CA TRP A 50 5.68 -5.21 -28.18
C TRP A 50 4.49 -5.07 -27.24
N GLY A 51 4.16 -6.11 -26.46
CA GLY A 51 3.10 -6.04 -25.44
C GLY A 51 1.75 -5.59 -26.00
N THR A 52 1.25 -4.44 -25.51
CA THR A 52 -0.03 -3.85 -25.93
C THR A 52 -0.01 -3.23 -27.32
N GLU A 53 1.17 -2.86 -27.81
CA GLU A 53 1.34 -2.16 -29.10
C GLU A 53 1.53 -3.14 -30.26
N LEU A 54 1.50 -4.45 -30.01
CA LEU A 54 1.79 -5.45 -31.04
C LEU A 54 0.87 -5.31 -32.26
N ASN A 55 -0.43 -5.08 -32.04
CA ASN A 55 -1.40 -4.96 -33.13
C ASN A 55 -1.15 -3.73 -34.00
N ASP A 56 -0.81 -2.61 -33.37
CA ASP A 56 -0.58 -1.33 -34.05
C ASP A 56 0.67 -1.39 -34.94
N ASN A 57 1.62 -2.26 -34.58
CA ASN A 57 2.88 -2.42 -35.29
C ASN A 57 2.87 -3.55 -36.35
N LEU A 58 1.77 -4.31 -36.48
CA LEU A 58 1.69 -5.42 -37.47
C LEU A 58 1.84 -4.94 -38.92
N THR A 59 1.50 -3.69 -39.21
CA THR A 59 1.50 -3.11 -40.56
C THR A 59 2.62 -2.11 -40.80
N THR A 60 3.38 -1.74 -39.77
CA THR A 60 4.44 -0.71 -39.84
C THR A 60 5.83 -1.30 -39.62
N ASP A 61 5.96 -2.34 -38.79
CA ASP A 61 7.26 -2.95 -38.50
C ASP A 61 7.60 -4.06 -39.52
N ASN A 62 8.74 -3.89 -40.19
CA ASN A 62 9.20 -4.81 -41.23
C ASN A 62 9.45 -6.24 -40.73
N THR A 63 9.77 -6.44 -39.45
CA THR A 63 9.99 -7.77 -38.87
C THR A 63 8.65 -8.48 -38.60
N LEU A 64 7.66 -7.75 -38.09
CA LEU A 64 6.30 -8.26 -37.86
C LEU A 64 5.56 -8.54 -39.18
N ILE A 65 5.75 -7.71 -40.21
CA ILE A 65 5.22 -7.95 -41.56
C ILE A 65 5.77 -9.27 -42.12
N LYS A 66 7.09 -9.46 -42.06
CA LYS A 66 7.75 -10.71 -42.51
C LYS A 66 7.25 -11.93 -41.72
N LEU A 67 7.11 -11.80 -40.41
CA LEU A 67 6.60 -12.87 -39.56
C LEU A 67 5.13 -13.21 -39.90
N THR A 68 4.29 -12.20 -40.13
CA THR A 68 2.88 -12.40 -40.53
C THR A 68 2.77 -13.08 -41.89
N ALA A 69 3.58 -12.67 -42.86
CA ALA A 69 3.68 -13.35 -44.16
C ALA A 69 4.11 -14.81 -43.96
N LYS A 70 5.11 -15.05 -43.11
CA LYS A 70 5.60 -16.41 -42.82
C LYS A 70 4.54 -17.29 -42.17
N ILE A 71 3.73 -16.74 -41.28
CA ILE A 71 2.60 -17.45 -40.66
C ILE A 71 1.58 -17.88 -41.72
N LYS A 72 1.23 -16.97 -42.65
CA LYS A 72 0.31 -17.27 -43.76
C LYS A 72 0.84 -18.39 -44.67
N GLU A 73 2.15 -18.45 -44.91
CA GLU A 73 2.79 -19.54 -45.66
C GLU A 73 2.74 -20.89 -44.93
N LEU A 74 2.86 -20.89 -43.61
CA LEU A 74 2.95 -22.11 -42.80
C LEU A 74 1.59 -22.78 -42.53
N LEU A 75 0.50 -22.01 -42.56
CA LEU A 75 -0.85 -22.52 -42.27
C LEU A 75 -1.35 -23.59 -43.27
N PRO A 76 -1.18 -23.44 -44.60
CA PRO A 76 -1.50 -24.50 -45.55
C PRO A 76 -0.72 -25.80 -45.29
N ALA A 77 0.58 -25.69 -45.00
CA ALA A 77 1.41 -26.85 -44.67
C ALA A 77 0.93 -27.54 -43.37
N LEU A 78 0.47 -26.76 -42.39
CA LEU A 78 -0.13 -27.28 -41.17
C LEU A 78 -1.48 -27.98 -41.43
N CYS A 79 -2.34 -27.43 -42.30
CA CYS A 79 -3.60 -28.07 -42.71
C CYS A 79 -3.37 -29.43 -43.37
N GLN A 80 -2.41 -29.48 -44.31
CA GLN A 80 -2.01 -30.71 -44.98
C GLN A 80 -1.51 -31.75 -43.97
N ARG A 81 -0.68 -31.32 -43.00
CA ARG A 81 -0.17 -32.22 -41.96
C ARG A 81 -1.28 -32.73 -41.02
N LEU A 82 -2.28 -31.91 -40.73
CA LEU A 82 -3.43 -32.28 -39.91
C LEU A 82 -4.50 -33.06 -40.68
N LYS A 83 -4.31 -33.29 -41.99
CA LYS A 83 -5.25 -34.00 -42.88
C LYS A 83 -6.65 -33.38 -42.87
N LEU A 84 -6.73 -32.05 -42.85
CA LEU A 84 -8.01 -31.34 -42.90
C LEU A 84 -8.59 -31.40 -44.32
N ASP A 85 -9.90 -31.58 -44.44
CA ASP A 85 -10.61 -31.47 -45.71
C ASP A 85 -10.59 -30.00 -46.24
N LYS A 86 -11.05 -29.81 -47.48
CA LYS A 86 -11.01 -28.49 -48.14
C LYS A 86 -11.85 -27.42 -47.44
N SER A 87 -13.00 -27.80 -46.86
CA SER A 87 -13.89 -26.87 -46.14
C SER A 87 -13.32 -26.51 -44.76
N SER A 88 -12.83 -27.51 -44.03
CA SER A 88 -12.16 -27.38 -42.73
C SER A 88 -10.85 -26.58 -42.82
N SER A 89 -10.12 -26.70 -43.94
CA SER A 89 -8.86 -25.97 -44.15
C SER A 89 -9.05 -24.46 -44.22
N SER A 90 -10.06 -23.97 -44.94
CA SER A 90 -10.35 -22.54 -45.04
C SER A 90 -10.70 -21.93 -43.68
N ALA A 91 -11.60 -22.58 -42.93
CA ALA A 91 -11.97 -22.14 -41.58
C ALA A 91 -10.79 -22.20 -40.59
N PHE A 92 -9.93 -23.22 -40.71
CA PHE A 92 -8.73 -23.34 -39.89
C PHE A 92 -7.73 -22.21 -40.15
N ILE A 93 -7.47 -21.88 -41.42
CA ILE A 93 -6.54 -20.80 -41.81
C ILE A 93 -7.06 -19.45 -41.29
N GLU A 94 -8.34 -19.16 -41.50
CA GLU A 94 -8.96 -17.90 -41.07
C GLU A 94 -8.85 -17.70 -39.54
N ARG A 95 -9.08 -18.76 -38.77
CA ARG A 95 -8.99 -18.73 -37.30
C ARG A 95 -7.57 -18.55 -36.79
N ASN A 96 -6.59 -19.22 -37.41
CA ASN A 96 -5.24 -19.38 -36.87
C ASN A 96 -4.18 -18.44 -37.50
N GLN A 97 -4.58 -17.47 -38.33
CA GLN A 97 -3.69 -16.50 -39.00
C GLN A 97 -3.03 -15.46 -38.09
N SER A 98 -3.38 -15.40 -36.82
CA SER A 98 -2.87 -14.39 -35.90
C SER A 98 -1.57 -14.82 -35.20
N ILE A 99 -0.65 -13.86 -35.04
CA ILE A 99 0.59 -14.02 -34.27
C ILE A 99 0.34 -14.58 -32.86
N TYR A 100 -0.75 -14.17 -32.20
CA TYR A 100 -1.08 -14.66 -30.86
C TYR A 100 -1.34 -16.16 -30.81
N HIS A 101 -1.93 -16.74 -31.87
CA HIS A 101 -2.19 -18.19 -31.93
C HIS A 101 -0.87 -18.97 -32.04
N PHE A 102 0.08 -18.48 -32.84
CA PHE A 102 1.42 -19.07 -32.97
C PHE A 102 2.23 -18.93 -31.67
N ALA A 103 2.16 -17.77 -31.00
CA ALA A 103 2.79 -17.57 -29.70
C ALA A 103 2.23 -18.52 -28.63
N GLN A 104 0.90 -18.71 -28.58
CA GLN A 104 0.26 -19.68 -27.69
C GLN A 104 0.62 -21.12 -28.05
N LEU A 105 0.67 -21.45 -29.35
CA LEU A 105 1.04 -22.77 -29.83
C LEU A 105 2.45 -23.15 -29.35
N TYR A 106 3.41 -22.21 -29.40
CA TYR A 106 4.76 -22.46 -28.88
C TYR A 106 4.73 -22.90 -27.42
N GLN A 107 4.06 -22.13 -26.58
CA GLN A 107 3.97 -22.38 -25.14
C GLN A 107 3.23 -23.68 -24.83
N MET A 108 2.30 -24.12 -25.68
CA MET A 108 1.58 -25.38 -25.47
C MET A 108 2.34 -26.61 -25.96
N ALA A 109 3.08 -26.49 -27.07
CA ALA A 109 3.70 -27.62 -27.77
C ALA A 109 5.18 -27.84 -27.39
N TRP A 110 5.92 -26.78 -27.10
CA TRP A 110 7.37 -26.85 -26.83
C TRP A 110 7.81 -26.07 -25.57
N GLY A 111 6.92 -25.29 -24.95
CA GLY A 111 7.22 -24.55 -23.73
C GLY A 111 6.83 -25.32 -22.46
N ASP A 112 7.58 -25.09 -21.39
CA ASP A 112 7.20 -25.54 -20.06
C ASP A 112 6.23 -24.53 -19.43
N ARG A 113 5.04 -25.02 -19.03
CA ARG A 113 3.95 -24.18 -18.51
C ARG A 113 3.80 -24.39 -17.02
N ASN A 114 4.10 -23.34 -16.26
CA ASN A 114 3.86 -23.30 -14.82
C ASN A 114 2.42 -22.84 -14.52
N GLY A 115 1.87 -23.32 -13.40
CA GLY A 115 0.55 -22.94 -12.88
C GLY A 115 -0.52 -24.03 -13.01
N PHE A 116 -1.75 -23.70 -12.62
CA PHE A 116 -2.89 -24.62 -12.62
C PHE A 116 -3.88 -24.27 -13.73
N ALA A 117 -4.60 -25.27 -14.23
CA ALA A 117 -5.74 -25.05 -15.10
C ALA A 117 -6.85 -24.29 -14.35
N SER A 118 -7.57 -23.40 -15.05
CA SER A 118 -8.66 -22.61 -14.47
C SER A 118 -9.94 -23.42 -14.18
N THR A 119 -10.03 -24.64 -14.71
CA THR A 119 -11.15 -25.56 -14.52
C THR A 119 -10.61 -26.95 -14.20
N CYS A 120 -11.38 -27.73 -13.44
CA CYS A 120 -11.00 -29.12 -13.15
C CYS A 120 -11.05 -29.98 -14.44
N PRO A 121 -10.36 -31.14 -14.49
CA PRO A 121 -10.32 -31.99 -15.68
C PRO A 121 -11.69 -32.38 -16.23
N VAL A 122 -12.70 -32.58 -15.36
CA VAL A 122 -14.08 -32.90 -15.76
C VAL A 122 -14.73 -31.72 -16.48
N CYS A 123 -14.70 -30.52 -15.89
CA CYS A 123 -15.24 -29.31 -16.50
C CYS A 123 -14.50 -28.95 -17.80
N ALA A 124 -13.19 -29.23 -17.89
CA ALA A 124 -12.41 -29.01 -19.10
C ALA A 124 -12.85 -29.95 -20.23
N THR A 125 -13.14 -31.21 -19.92
CA THR A 125 -13.67 -32.20 -20.87
C THR A 125 -15.09 -31.83 -21.33
N ASP A 126 -15.99 -31.49 -20.40
CA ASP A 126 -17.35 -31.04 -20.71
C ASP A 126 -17.32 -29.79 -21.62
N ASN A 127 -16.58 -28.76 -21.23
CA ASN A 127 -16.39 -27.58 -22.07
C ASN A 127 -15.80 -27.91 -23.44
N ALA A 128 -15.02 -28.97 -23.57
CA ALA A 128 -14.48 -29.35 -24.86
C ALA A 128 -15.50 -30.10 -25.73
N VAL A 129 -16.44 -30.85 -25.14
CA VAL A 129 -17.59 -31.43 -25.86
C VAL A 129 -18.55 -30.34 -26.32
N ARG A 130 -18.91 -29.40 -25.42
CA ARG A 130 -19.76 -28.23 -25.74
C ARG A 130 -19.25 -27.41 -26.93
N MET A 131 -17.94 -27.38 -27.11
CA MET A 131 -17.26 -26.61 -28.17
C MET A 131 -16.90 -27.45 -29.41
N ALA A 132 -17.19 -28.76 -29.42
CA ALA A 132 -16.83 -29.65 -30.53
C ALA A 132 -18.05 -29.88 -31.43
N ASP A 133 -17.98 -29.46 -32.68
CA ASP A 133 -18.96 -29.84 -33.71
C ASP A 133 -18.28 -30.05 -35.06
N ASN A 134 -18.84 -30.94 -35.87
CA ASN A 134 -18.39 -31.23 -37.23
C ASN A 134 -18.81 -30.16 -38.25
N SER A 135 -19.76 -29.28 -37.91
CA SER A 135 -20.20 -28.16 -38.76
C SER A 135 -19.40 -26.86 -38.56
N GLY A 136 -18.49 -26.82 -37.58
CA GLY A 136 -17.75 -25.61 -37.22
C GLY A 136 -18.50 -24.65 -36.27
N GLN A 137 -19.69 -25.01 -35.78
CA GLN A 137 -20.42 -24.26 -34.75
C GLN A 137 -20.22 -24.85 -33.35
N ALA A 138 -20.49 -24.12 -32.27
CA ALA A 138 -20.43 -24.69 -30.92
C ALA A 138 -21.75 -25.41 -30.61
N GLN A 139 -21.72 -26.62 -30.05
CA GLN A 139 -22.92 -27.37 -29.65
C GLN A 139 -23.66 -26.73 -28.47
N ALA A 140 -22.94 -26.10 -27.54
CA ALA A 140 -23.51 -25.41 -26.40
C ALA A 140 -22.56 -24.33 -25.89
N VAL A 141 -23.08 -23.38 -25.10
CA VAL A 141 -22.22 -22.43 -24.38
C VAL A 141 -21.38 -23.16 -23.33
N ARG A 142 -20.18 -22.62 -23.05
CA ARG A 142 -19.32 -23.10 -21.96
C ARG A 142 -20.04 -23.04 -20.63
N LEU A 143 -19.60 -23.89 -19.68
CA LEU A 143 -20.08 -23.88 -18.31
C LEU A 143 -19.94 -22.49 -17.68
N SER A 144 -20.98 -22.07 -16.96
CA SER A 144 -20.96 -20.85 -16.16
C SER A 144 -19.86 -20.90 -15.12
N THR A 145 -19.18 -19.77 -14.89
CA THR A 145 -18.08 -19.67 -13.93
C THR A 145 -18.25 -18.47 -13.02
N LEU A 146 -17.82 -18.60 -11.76
CA LEU A 146 -17.65 -17.47 -10.87
C LEU A 146 -16.31 -16.81 -11.17
N SER A 147 -16.34 -15.63 -11.78
CA SER A 147 -15.14 -14.86 -12.13
C SER A 147 -14.55 -14.15 -10.91
N MET A 148 -14.11 -14.91 -9.90
CA MET A 148 -13.37 -14.35 -8.77
C MET A 148 -11.88 -14.38 -9.08
N ARG A 149 -11.26 -13.20 -9.13
CA ARG A 149 -9.83 -13.09 -9.34
C ARG A 149 -9.09 -13.34 -8.02
N LEU A 150 -7.92 -13.96 -8.08
CA LEU A 150 -6.98 -13.97 -6.95
C LEU A 150 -6.62 -12.52 -6.57
N ILE A 151 -6.94 -12.13 -5.34
CA ILE A 151 -6.64 -10.80 -4.80
C ILE A 151 -5.33 -10.84 -4.00
N ASP A 152 -4.52 -9.81 -4.17
CA ASP A 152 -3.29 -9.59 -3.41
C ASP A 152 -3.54 -9.68 -1.89
N GLY A 153 -2.66 -10.37 -1.15
CA GLY A 153 -2.86 -10.61 0.28
C GLY A 153 -2.92 -9.34 1.13
N GLY A 154 -2.18 -8.29 0.76
CA GLY A 154 -2.21 -6.99 1.44
C GLY A 154 -3.53 -6.26 1.21
N LEU A 155 -4.03 -6.28 -0.03
CA LEU A 155 -5.33 -5.72 -0.40
C LEU A 155 -6.48 -6.50 0.26
N LYS A 156 -6.43 -7.84 0.23
CA LYS A 156 -7.42 -8.71 0.88
C LYS A 156 -7.58 -8.38 2.37
N ARG A 157 -6.48 -8.12 3.08
CA ARG A 157 -6.53 -7.71 4.50
C ARG A 157 -7.22 -6.37 4.71
N HIS A 158 -6.95 -5.38 3.85
CA HIS A 158 -7.61 -4.07 3.93
C HIS A 158 -9.11 -4.16 3.65
N LEU A 159 -9.49 -4.85 2.57
CA LEU A 159 -10.90 -5.06 2.22
C LEU A 159 -11.63 -5.83 3.33
N ASN A 160 -11.01 -6.86 3.88
CA ASN A 160 -11.62 -7.62 4.99
C ASN A 160 -11.84 -6.73 6.23
N HIS A 161 -10.89 -5.84 6.54
CA HIS A 161 -11.04 -4.90 7.63
C HIS A 161 -12.18 -3.91 7.36
N GLN A 162 -12.23 -3.31 6.17
CA GLN A 162 -13.32 -2.41 5.78
C GLN A 162 -14.68 -3.11 5.85
N ALA A 163 -14.79 -4.34 5.33
CA ALA A 163 -16.01 -5.12 5.37
C ALA A 163 -16.49 -5.36 6.81
N HIS A 164 -15.58 -5.73 7.71
CA HIS A 164 -15.91 -5.89 9.13
C HIS A 164 -16.41 -4.61 9.78
N HIS A 165 -15.81 -3.45 9.49
CA HIS A 165 -16.24 -2.17 10.06
C HIS A 165 -17.60 -1.73 9.54
N ILE A 166 -17.83 -1.85 8.23
CA ILE A 166 -19.12 -1.57 7.61
C ILE A 166 -20.19 -2.49 8.21
N ALA A 167 -19.94 -3.80 8.24
CA ALA A 167 -20.86 -4.79 8.78
C ALA A 167 -21.20 -4.52 10.25
N ASN A 168 -20.20 -4.30 11.11
CA ASN A 168 -20.43 -4.00 12.53
C ASN A 168 -21.28 -2.74 12.74
N ARG A 169 -21.08 -1.72 11.91
CA ARG A 169 -21.81 -0.44 12.01
C ARG A 169 -23.30 -0.58 11.70
N ILE A 170 -23.65 -1.39 10.71
CA ILE A 170 -25.05 -1.62 10.31
C ILE A 170 -25.72 -2.76 11.09
N TRP A 171 -24.94 -3.68 11.66
CA TRP A 171 -25.44 -4.91 12.27
C TRP A 171 -26.39 -4.63 13.44
N ASP A 172 -25.90 -3.97 14.49
CA ASP A 172 -26.68 -3.79 15.72
C ASP A 172 -27.82 -2.79 15.54
N LYS A 173 -27.64 -1.81 14.64
CA LYS A 173 -28.63 -0.74 14.40
C LYS A 173 -29.79 -1.16 13.50
N LEU A 174 -29.52 -1.96 12.46
CA LEU A 174 -30.48 -2.23 11.40
C LEU A 174 -30.80 -3.73 11.27
N LEU A 175 -29.77 -4.55 11.06
CA LEU A 175 -29.96 -5.93 10.61
C LEU A 175 -30.37 -6.88 11.74
N LYS A 176 -29.69 -6.82 12.89
CA LYS A 176 -29.97 -7.71 14.03
C LYS A 176 -31.41 -7.54 14.54
N PRO A 177 -31.94 -6.33 14.76
CA PRO A 177 -33.34 -6.16 15.17
C PRO A 177 -34.34 -6.77 14.18
N ALA A 178 -34.18 -6.54 12.88
CA ALA A 178 -35.07 -7.08 11.84
C ALA A 178 -35.02 -8.62 11.80
N LEU A 179 -33.82 -9.22 11.86
CA LEU A 179 -33.66 -10.67 11.87
C LEU A 179 -34.24 -11.33 13.12
N LEU A 180 -34.16 -10.66 14.28
CA LEU A 180 -34.76 -11.16 15.53
C LEU A 180 -36.29 -11.12 15.49
N LYS A 181 -36.89 -10.17 14.75
CA LYS A 181 -38.34 -10.16 14.46
C LYS A 181 -38.77 -11.28 13.51
N GLY A 182 -37.82 -11.90 12.80
CA GLY A 182 -38.08 -12.95 11.81
C GLY A 182 -38.21 -12.43 10.38
N ASP A 183 -37.93 -11.14 10.15
CA ASP A 183 -38.03 -10.54 8.81
C ASP A 183 -37.03 -11.17 7.85
N LYS A 184 -37.41 -11.25 6.57
CA LYS A 184 -36.47 -11.50 5.47
C LYS A 184 -35.86 -10.18 5.03
N VAL A 185 -34.53 -10.10 5.04
CA VAL A 185 -33.80 -8.88 4.72
C VAL A 185 -33.00 -9.10 3.44
N THR A 186 -33.24 -8.24 2.46
CA THR A 186 -32.49 -8.23 1.20
C THR A 186 -31.52 -7.05 1.21
N ILE A 187 -30.26 -7.30 0.84
CA ILE A 187 -29.17 -6.33 0.91
C ILE A 187 -28.57 -6.15 -0.49
N PRO A 188 -28.93 -5.07 -1.21
CA PRO A 188 -28.26 -4.70 -2.46
C PRO A 188 -26.86 -4.13 -2.18
N LEU A 189 -25.82 -4.78 -2.69
CA LEU A 189 -24.43 -4.33 -2.56
C LEU A 189 -24.03 -3.56 -3.82
N ILE A 190 -24.05 -2.23 -3.73
CA ILE A 190 -23.72 -1.32 -4.82
C ILE A 190 -22.28 -0.85 -4.64
N LEU A 191 -21.43 -1.14 -5.62
CA LEU A 191 -20.00 -0.79 -5.54
C LEU A 191 -19.53 -0.05 -6.79
N GLU A 192 -18.71 0.95 -6.55
CA GLU A 192 -18.01 1.76 -7.54
C GLU A 192 -16.51 1.80 -7.16
N GLN A 193 -15.64 1.95 -8.15
CA GLN A 193 -14.21 2.16 -7.95
C GLN A 193 -13.62 3.00 -9.08
N ASN A 194 -13.07 4.17 -8.72
CA ASN A 194 -12.16 4.89 -9.59
C ASN A 194 -10.84 4.11 -9.73
N ARG A 195 -10.64 3.52 -10.90
CA ARG A 195 -9.47 2.68 -11.19
C ARG A 195 -8.14 3.45 -11.11
N PHE A 196 -8.12 4.72 -11.49
CA PHE A 196 -6.90 5.53 -11.49
C PHE A 196 -6.41 5.78 -10.08
N ASP A 197 -7.27 6.37 -9.25
CA ASP A 197 -6.98 6.68 -7.85
C ASP A 197 -6.65 5.39 -7.07
N PHE A 198 -7.38 4.30 -7.32
CA PHE A 198 -7.09 3.02 -6.67
C PHE A 198 -5.73 2.44 -7.09
N ALA A 199 -5.37 2.47 -8.37
CA ALA A 199 -4.11 1.92 -8.85
C ALA A 199 -2.90 2.74 -8.37
N GLU A 200 -3.03 4.07 -8.35
CA GLU A 200 -1.98 4.96 -7.82
C GLU A 200 -1.73 4.71 -6.33
N ASN A 201 -2.79 4.64 -5.54
CA ASN A 201 -2.68 4.42 -4.09
C ASN A 201 -2.31 2.99 -3.71
N LEU A 202 -2.49 2.00 -4.60
CA LEU A 202 -2.17 0.61 -4.32
C LEU A 202 -0.68 0.39 -4.04
N HIS A 203 0.21 1.14 -4.71
CA HIS A 203 1.65 1.06 -4.47
C HIS A 203 2.04 1.61 -3.09
N VAL A 204 1.42 2.72 -2.70
CA VAL A 204 1.57 3.32 -1.36
C VAL A 204 1.10 2.34 -0.29
N LEU A 205 -0.06 1.71 -0.48
CA LEU A 205 -0.60 0.69 0.41
C LEU A 205 0.31 -0.55 0.53
N LYS A 206 1.04 -0.88 -0.53
CA LYS A 206 1.99 -2.01 -0.57
C LYS A 206 3.39 -1.64 -0.08
N GLY A 207 3.67 -0.36 0.18
CA GLY A 207 5.00 0.12 0.58
C GLY A 207 6.06 -0.09 -0.50
N THR A 208 5.66 -0.15 -1.77
CA THR A 208 6.59 -0.30 -2.91
C THR A 208 6.83 1.06 -3.57
N LEU A 209 8.06 1.29 -4.03
CA LEU A 209 8.37 2.47 -4.83
C LEU A 209 7.57 2.41 -6.15
N ARG A 210 7.04 3.57 -6.56
CA ARG A 210 6.26 3.71 -7.81
C ARG A 210 7.06 3.12 -8.97
N SER A 211 6.47 2.23 -9.75
CA SER A 211 7.01 1.94 -11.08
C SER A 211 6.86 3.22 -11.90
N LYS A 212 7.96 3.78 -12.41
CA LYS A 212 7.92 4.82 -13.45
C LYS A 212 7.10 4.23 -14.61
N GLY A 213 5.86 4.67 -14.83
CA GLY A 213 5.03 4.13 -15.90
C GLY A 213 3.50 4.10 -15.70
N LEU A 214 2.95 4.78 -14.69
CA LEU A 214 1.52 5.10 -14.67
C LEU A 214 1.38 6.62 -14.59
N SER A 215 1.80 7.31 -15.65
CA SER A 215 1.03 8.48 -16.08
C SER A 215 -0.38 7.99 -16.41
N ALA A 216 -1.39 8.81 -16.13
CA ALA A 216 -2.71 8.59 -16.72
C ALA A 216 -2.49 8.25 -18.21
N PRO A 217 -3.03 7.15 -18.75
CA PRO A 217 -3.03 6.96 -20.19
C PRO A 217 -3.76 8.16 -20.76
N ASP A 218 -2.97 9.07 -21.33
CA ASP A 218 -3.39 10.04 -22.35
C ASP A 218 -3.78 9.32 -23.66
N GLN A 219 -3.83 7.99 -23.62
CA GLN A 219 -4.32 7.14 -24.69
C GLN A 219 -5.83 7.07 -24.58
N PHE A 220 -6.48 8.09 -25.13
CA PHE A 220 -7.68 8.08 -25.95
C PHE A 220 -8.10 9.55 -26.05
N GLN A 221 -8.24 10.11 -27.25
CA GLN A 221 -8.94 11.39 -27.39
C GLN A 221 -10.20 11.35 -26.53
N PRO A 222 -10.39 12.29 -25.58
CA PRO A 222 -11.54 12.29 -24.68
C PRO A 222 -12.81 12.07 -25.49
N LYS A 223 -13.75 11.26 -25.00
CA LYS A 223 -15.00 10.96 -25.73
C LYS A 223 -15.66 12.21 -26.32
N VAL A 224 -15.64 13.32 -25.58
CA VAL A 224 -16.14 14.62 -26.02
C VAL A 224 -15.40 15.12 -27.27
N GLU A 225 -14.07 15.07 -27.29
CA GLU A 225 -13.27 15.47 -28.45
C GLU A 225 -13.58 14.61 -29.69
N ARG A 226 -13.82 13.31 -29.52
CA ARG A 226 -14.22 12.45 -30.65
C ARG A 226 -15.59 12.80 -31.20
N ILE A 227 -16.57 13.02 -30.32
CA ILE A 227 -17.94 13.39 -30.74
C ILE A 227 -17.92 14.78 -31.39
N LYS A 228 -17.10 15.70 -30.87
CA LYS A 228 -16.86 17.03 -31.44
C LYS A 228 -16.18 16.97 -32.81
N GLN A 229 -15.15 16.14 -32.98
CA GLN A 229 -14.54 15.92 -34.29
C GLN A 229 -15.55 15.32 -35.28
N ALA A 230 -16.39 14.39 -34.83
CA ALA A 230 -17.43 13.78 -35.64
C ALA A 230 -18.53 14.76 -36.09
N SER A 231 -18.70 15.92 -35.44
CA SER A 231 -19.65 16.95 -35.92
C SER A 231 -19.07 17.86 -37.01
N HIS A 232 -17.78 17.71 -37.35
CA HIS A 232 -17.07 18.58 -38.29
C HIS A 232 -17.18 20.08 -37.96
N ASN A 233 -17.35 20.41 -36.69
CA ASN A 233 -17.54 21.77 -36.18
C ASN A 233 -18.78 22.50 -36.76
N VAL A 234 -19.78 21.77 -37.26
CA VAL A 234 -21.05 22.32 -37.75
C VAL A 234 -22.18 21.83 -36.85
N CYS A 235 -23.02 22.74 -36.39
CA CYS A 235 -24.14 22.38 -35.52
C CYS A 235 -25.22 21.61 -36.32
N PRO A 236 -25.73 20.48 -35.78
CA PRO A 236 -26.74 19.68 -36.47
C PRO A 236 -28.14 20.29 -36.45
N TYR A 237 -28.44 21.16 -35.49
CA TYR A 237 -29.81 21.60 -35.18
C TYR A 237 -30.14 23.03 -35.62
N ASP A 238 -29.15 23.91 -35.71
CA ASP A 238 -29.41 25.25 -36.21
C ASP A 238 -29.42 25.24 -37.74
N LYS A 239 -30.42 25.90 -38.35
CA LYS A 239 -30.49 26.03 -39.82
C LYS A 239 -29.51 27.07 -40.37
N GLN A 240 -28.72 27.70 -39.51
CA GLN A 240 -27.67 28.65 -39.85
C GLN A 240 -26.32 27.92 -39.89
N THR A 241 -25.34 28.40 -40.65
CA THR A 241 -24.01 27.77 -40.75
C THR A 241 -23.16 28.08 -39.50
N THR A 242 -23.67 27.75 -38.32
CA THR A 242 -23.03 28.08 -37.04
C THR A 242 -21.88 27.12 -36.79
N LYS A 243 -20.68 27.67 -36.64
CA LYS A 243 -19.54 26.93 -36.11
C LYS A 243 -19.73 26.73 -34.60
N ILE A 244 -19.58 25.48 -34.12
CA ILE A 244 -19.86 25.16 -32.71
C ILE A 244 -18.76 25.70 -31.77
N GLY A 245 -17.49 25.65 -32.20
CA GLY A 245 -16.36 26.04 -31.36
C GLY A 245 -16.17 25.12 -30.15
N ASP A 246 -15.60 25.65 -29.06
CA ASP A 246 -15.38 24.91 -27.81
C ASP A 246 -16.57 24.99 -26.83
N ASP A 247 -17.54 25.88 -27.11
CA ASP A 247 -18.65 26.22 -26.22
C ASP A 247 -19.94 25.38 -26.46
N GLY A 248 -19.85 24.33 -27.28
CA GLY A 248 -20.95 23.39 -27.54
C GLY A 248 -21.13 22.32 -26.46
N ASP A 249 -22.28 21.64 -26.50
CA ASP A 249 -22.63 20.54 -25.60
C ASP A 249 -22.82 19.23 -26.39
N VAL A 250 -22.57 18.09 -25.73
CA VAL A 250 -22.94 16.77 -26.27
C VAL A 250 -24.41 16.48 -25.95
N ASP A 251 -25.22 16.34 -26.99
CA ASP A 251 -26.65 16.03 -26.92
C ASP A 251 -26.94 14.54 -27.16
N HIS A 252 -28.10 14.07 -26.68
CA HIS A 252 -28.68 12.77 -26.99
C HIS A 252 -29.71 12.90 -28.12
N ILE A 253 -29.45 12.27 -29.28
CA ILE A 253 -30.34 12.32 -30.45
C ILE A 253 -31.75 11.86 -30.07
N ILE A 254 -31.84 10.69 -29.44
CA ILE A 254 -33.04 10.22 -28.75
C ILE A 254 -32.97 10.68 -27.31
N PRO A 255 -33.87 11.57 -26.85
CA PRO A 255 -33.86 12.11 -25.51
C PRO A 255 -33.93 11.03 -24.42
N ARG A 256 -33.30 11.30 -23.28
CA ARG A 256 -33.33 10.40 -22.12
C ARG A 256 -34.74 10.20 -21.54
N SER A 257 -35.62 11.19 -21.74
CA SER A 257 -37.04 11.17 -21.38
C SER A 257 -37.93 10.45 -22.40
N SER A 258 -37.37 9.93 -23.50
CA SER A 258 -38.16 9.19 -24.49
C SER A 258 -38.73 7.89 -23.91
N ARG A 259 -39.76 7.36 -24.58
CA ARG A 259 -40.37 6.06 -24.24
C ARG A 259 -39.40 4.87 -24.27
N TYR A 260 -38.24 5.03 -24.90
CA TYR A 260 -37.20 4.00 -25.01
C TYR A 260 -36.21 4.02 -23.83
N GLY A 261 -36.34 4.99 -22.93
CA GLY A 261 -35.40 5.26 -21.85
C GLY A 261 -34.06 5.80 -22.37
N THR A 262 -33.04 5.78 -21.51
CA THR A 262 -31.70 6.27 -21.87
C THR A 262 -30.94 5.24 -22.74
N LEU A 263 -30.83 5.52 -24.03
CA LEU A 263 -29.98 4.77 -24.97
C LEU A 263 -28.50 5.16 -24.77
N ASN A 264 -27.82 4.41 -23.89
CA ASN A 264 -26.46 4.68 -23.42
C ASN A 264 -25.38 4.18 -24.38
N ASP A 265 -25.26 4.84 -25.54
CA ASP A 265 -24.24 4.53 -26.54
C ASP A 265 -23.76 5.79 -27.27
N GLU A 266 -22.50 5.81 -27.71
CA GLU A 266 -21.92 6.92 -28.49
C GLU A 266 -22.65 7.11 -29.84
N ALA A 267 -23.35 6.08 -30.33
CA ALA A 267 -24.28 6.18 -31.44
C ALA A 267 -25.40 7.20 -31.20
N ASN A 268 -25.89 7.32 -29.96
CA ASN A 268 -26.97 8.25 -29.60
C ASN A 268 -26.43 9.65 -29.23
N LEU A 269 -25.12 9.88 -29.30
CA LEU A 269 -24.51 11.15 -28.90
C LEU A 269 -24.08 11.98 -30.12
N ILE A 270 -24.31 13.28 -30.06
CA ILE A 270 -23.96 14.24 -31.11
C ILE A 270 -23.55 15.58 -30.51
N TYR A 271 -22.56 16.27 -31.08
CA TYR A 271 -22.10 17.57 -30.56
C TYR A 271 -22.85 18.70 -31.26
N ALA A 272 -23.44 19.61 -30.47
CA ALA A 272 -24.24 20.73 -30.98
C ALA A 272 -23.96 22.03 -30.22
N SER A 273 -24.33 23.18 -30.80
CA SER A 273 -24.27 24.46 -30.10
C SER A 273 -25.23 24.46 -28.89
N ARG A 274 -24.94 25.23 -27.84
CA ARG A 274 -25.84 25.35 -26.67
C ARG A 274 -27.24 25.77 -27.06
N THR A 275 -27.37 26.74 -27.96
CA THR A 275 -28.65 27.18 -28.52
C THR A 275 -29.34 26.06 -29.28
N GLY A 276 -28.62 25.38 -30.18
CA GLY A 276 -29.14 24.25 -30.94
C GLY A 276 -29.63 23.12 -30.05
N ASN A 277 -28.85 22.73 -29.04
CA ASN A 277 -29.20 21.67 -28.10
C ASN A 277 -30.33 22.09 -27.15
N ARG A 278 -30.15 23.18 -26.40
CA ARG A 278 -31.00 23.53 -25.25
C ARG A 278 -32.31 24.21 -25.65
N GLN A 279 -32.32 24.95 -26.76
CA GLN A 279 -33.50 25.73 -27.18
C GLN A 279 -34.17 25.14 -28.43
N ILE A 280 -33.39 24.75 -29.45
CA ILE A 280 -33.97 24.20 -30.69
C ILE A 280 -34.36 22.74 -30.51
N LYS A 281 -33.45 21.85 -30.10
CA LYS A 281 -33.77 20.43 -29.94
C LYS A 281 -34.53 20.19 -28.62
N ALA A 282 -33.98 20.68 -27.50
CA ALA A 282 -34.47 20.44 -26.14
C ALA A 282 -34.75 18.95 -25.86
N ASN A 283 -36.00 18.56 -25.63
CA ASN A 283 -36.44 17.17 -25.45
C ASN A 283 -37.23 16.60 -26.64
N ARG A 284 -37.17 17.25 -27.82
CA ARG A 284 -37.87 16.79 -29.03
C ARG A 284 -37.09 15.70 -29.75
N GLU A 285 -37.80 14.73 -30.31
CA GLU A 285 -37.24 13.83 -31.31
C GLU A 285 -37.26 14.53 -32.67
N LEU A 286 -36.08 14.67 -33.29
CA LEU A 286 -35.92 15.30 -34.59
C LEU A 286 -35.72 14.25 -35.68
N THR A 287 -36.02 14.60 -36.93
CA THR A 287 -35.80 13.77 -38.11
C THR A 287 -34.76 14.39 -39.05
N LEU A 288 -34.38 13.68 -40.13
CA LEU A 288 -33.48 14.20 -41.17
C LEU A 288 -33.97 15.54 -41.77
N ALA A 289 -35.29 15.79 -41.78
CA ALA A 289 -35.87 17.05 -42.25
C ALA A 289 -35.57 18.24 -41.33
N ASN A 290 -35.26 17.97 -40.05
CA ASN A 290 -34.95 19.01 -39.07
C ASN A 290 -33.45 19.35 -39.01
N LEU A 291 -32.59 18.49 -39.56
CA LEU A 291 -31.14 18.71 -39.55
C LEU A 291 -30.71 19.79 -40.56
N SER A 292 -29.63 20.49 -40.21
CA SER A 292 -29.06 21.54 -41.05
C SER A 292 -28.42 20.98 -42.33
N ASP A 293 -28.62 21.68 -43.45
CA ASP A 293 -28.06 21.24 -44.75
C ASP A 293 -26.54 21.26 -44.72
N ALA A 294 -25.93 22.26 -44.09
CA ALA A 294 -24.48 22.36 -43.91
C ALA A 294 -23.92 21.19 -43.08
N TYR A 295 -24.64 20.75 -42.05
CA TYR A 295 -24.23 19.58 -41.27
C TYR A 295 -24.32 18.32 -42.10
N LEU A 296 -25.45 18.06 -42.76
CA LEU A 296 -25.64 16.87 -43.61
C LEU A 296 -24.60 16.81 -44.73
N GLN A 297 -24.30 17.94 -45.38
CA GLN A 297 -23.23 18.05 -46.38
C GLN A 297 -21.88 17.64 -45.81
N SER A 298 -21.54 18.07 -44.59
CA SER A 298 -20.27 17.70 -43.97
C SER A 298 -20.18 16.21 -43.65
N GLN A 299 -21.28 15.55 -43.31
CA GLN A 299 -21.31 14.15 -42.89
C GLN A 299 -21.26 13.17 -44.07
N PHE A 300 -21.85 13.55 -45.22
CA PHE A 300 -21.97 12.73 -46.43
C PHE A 300 -21.20 13.34 -47.62
N ASN A 301 -20.12 14.09 -47.34
CA ASN A 301 -19.43 14.92 -48.33
C ASN A 301 -18.80 14.15 -49.52
N LYS A 302 -18.58 12.84 -49.38
CA LYS A 302 -18.02 12.00 -50.44
C LYS A 302 -19.06 11.59 -51.47
N GLU A 303 -20.34 11.69 -51.11
CA GLU A 303 -21.46 11.18 -51.90
C GLU A 303 -22.27 12.30 -52.60
N PHE A 304 -22.13 13.56 -52.18
CA PHE A 304 -22.89 14.70 -52.70
C PHE A 304 -22.00 15.90 -53.10
N PRO A 305 -22.17 16.50 -54.30
CA PRO A 305 -21.51 17.77 -54.67
C PRO A 305 -21.98 18.93 -53.77
N GLU A 306 -21.16 19.96 -53.59
CA GLU A 306 -21.49 21.12 -52.74
C GLU A 306 -22.82 21.77 -53.14
N GLY A 307 -23.77 21.83 -52.20
CA GLY A 307 -24.99 22.62 -52.31
C GLY A 307 -26.24 21.88 -52.80
N ASN A 308 -26.20 20.56 -52.98
CA ASN A 308 -27.36 19.77 -53.40
C ASN A 308 -27.60 18.56 -52.47
N ILE A 309 -28.20 18.83 -51.29
CA ILE A 309 -28.53 17.80 -50.30
C ILE A 309 -29.88 17.16 -50.62
N ASP A 310 -29.84 15.91 -51.07
CA ASP A 310 -31.02 15.05 -51.21
C ASP A 310 -31.16 14.15 -49.97
N ARG A 311 -32.18 14.44 -49.16
CA ARG A 311 -32.47 13.69 -47.92
C ARG A 311 -32.98 12.28 -48.18
N ASP A 312 -33.64 12.04 -49.32
CA ASP A 312 -34.14 10.70 -49.69
C ASP A 312 -32.98 9.81 -50.17
N GLU A 313 -31.98 10.39 -50.84
CA GLU A 313 -30.74 9.69 -51.17
C GLU A 313 -29.91 9.38 -49.91
N ILE A 314 -29.82 10.30 -48.94
CA ILE A 314 -29.17 10.05 -47.64
C ILE A 314 -29.85 8.88 -46.92
N GLN A 315 -31.20 8.84 -46.90
CA GLN A 315 -31.93 7.71 -46.31
C GLN A 315 -31.57 6.40 -47.02
N ARG A 316 -31.57 6.35 -48.35
CA ARG A 316 -31.18 5.15 -49.12
C ARG A 316 -29.74 4.71 -48.85
N LEU A 317 -28.80 5.64 -48.69
CA LEU A 317 -27.41 5.33 -48.33
C LEU A 317 -27.30 4.71 -46.94
N ILE A 318 -28.04 5.22 -45.96
CA ILE A 318 -28.12 4.66 -44.60
C ILE A 318 -28.66 3.22 -44.66
N GLU A 319 -29.74 2.99 -45.40
CA GLU A 319 -30.34 1.67 -45.60
C GLU A 319 -29.38 0.70 -46.31
N GLN A 320 -28.68 1.13 -47.35
CA GLN A 320 -27.74 0.28 -48.07
C GLN A 320 -26.59 -0.20 -47.18
N ARG A 321 -26.05 0.68 -46.33
CA ARG A 321 -24.93 0.34 -45.43
C ARG A 321 -25.33 -0.56 -44.28
N LEU A 322 -26.54 -0.40 -43.74
CA LEU A 322 -26.99 -1.12 -42.55
C LEU A 322 -27.86 -2.34 -42.85
N THR A 323 -28.55 -2.37 -43.99
CA THR A 323 -29.57 -3.39 -44.34
C THR A 323 -29.45 -3.99 -45.76
N GLY A 324 -28.36 -3.74 -46.48
CA GLY A 324 -28.16 -4.29 -47.83
C GLY A 324 -27.92 -5.81 -47.89
N LYS A 325 -27.97 -6.39 -49.11
CA LYS A 325 -27.64 -7.80 -49.48
C LYS A 325 -26.21 -8.26 -49.09
N ARG A 326 -25.48 -7.46 -48.34
CA ARG A 326 -24.07 -7.60 -47.98
C ARG A 326 -23.92 -7.69 -46.46
N ALA A 327 -24.35 -8.82 -45.90
CA ALA A 327 -24.17 -9.17 -44.50
C ALA A 327 -22.69 -9.28 -44.08
N ASP A 328 -21.76 -9.22 -45.04
CA ASP A 328 -20.31 -9.07 -44.87
C ASP A 328 -19.89 -7.66 -44.39
N ILE A 329 -20.71 -6.62 -44.61
CA ILE A 329 -20.37 -5.23 -44.25
C ILE A 329 -20.82 -4.87 -42.83
N PHE A 330 -22.07 -5.20 -42.47
CA PHE A 330 -22.64 -4.89 -41.15
C PHE A 330 -23.67 -5.96 -40.75
N SER A 331 -23.66 -6.38 -39.49
CA SER A 331 -24.63 -7.33 -38.94
C SER A 331 -25.05 -6.90 -37.53
N PHE A 332 -26.35 -6.62 -37.35
CA PHE A 332 -26.90 -6.19 -36.06
C PHE A 332 -26.61 -7.17 -34.93
N GLY A 333 -26.62 -8.48 -35.20
CA GLY A 333 -26.27 -9.52 -34.22
C GLY A 333 -24.80 -9.53 -33.78
N ARG A 334 -23.92 -8.79 -34.48
CA ARG A 334 -22.49 -8.64 -34.17
C ARG A 334 -22.12 -7.23 -33.68
N TYR A 335 -23.10 -6.35 -33.48
CA TYR A 335 -22.85 -5.03 -32.94
C TYR A 335 -22.34 -5.13 -31.49
N HIS A 336 -21.09 -4.76 -31.26
CA HIS A 336 -20.46 -4.82 -29.93
C HIS A 336 -20.26 -3.45 -29.29
N GLN A 337 -19.89 -2.43 -30.07
CA GLN A 337 -19.71 -1.04 -29.64
C GLN A 337 -19.65 -0.14 -30.88
N PHE A 338 -20.20 1.09 -30.80
CA PHE A 338 -20.18 2.04 -31.92
C PHE A 338 -18.78 2.32 -32.48
N ARG A 339 -17.76 2.42 -31.61
CA ARG A 339 -16.37 2.65 -32.02
C ARG A 339 -15.76 1.52 -32.87
N ALA A 340 -16.31 0.30 -32.80
CA ALA A 340 -15.82 -0.82 -33.60
C ALA A 340 -16.32 -0.77 -35.06
N LEU A 341 -17.23 0.16 -35.38
CA LEU A 341 -17.71 0.36 -36.75
C LEU A 341 -16.71 1.18 -37.55
N SER A 342 -16.66 0.97 -38.86
CA SER A 342 -15.94 1.87 -39.78
C SER A 342 -16.54 3.29 -39.72
N PRO A 343 -15.78 4.36 -40.03
CA PRO A 343 -16.28 5.73 -40.03
C PRO A 343 -17.59 5.89 -40.82
N GLU A 344 -17.67 5.26 -41.99
CA GLU A 344 -18.84 5.24 -42.87
C GLU A 344 -20.08 4.62 -42.22
N ASN A 345 -19.87 3.54 -41.46
CA ASN A 345 -20.94 2.85 -40.73
C ASN A 345 -21.29 3.57 -39.43
N GLN A 346 -20.35 4.29 -38.80
CA GLN A 346 -20.64 5.16 -37.66
C GLN A 346 -21.60 6.28 -38.06
N VAL A 347 -21.30 6.96 -39.18
CA VAL A 347 -22.19 8.00 -39.74
C VAL A 347 -23.56 7.41 -40.03
N ALA A 348 -23.66 6.32 -40.80
CA ALA A 348 -24.94 5.71 -41.13
C ALA A 348 -25.73 5.25 -39.88
N PHE A 349 -25.07 4.57 -38.94
CA PHE A 349 -25.71 4.03 -37.73
C PHE A 349 -26.22 5.12 -36.78
N ARG A 350 -25.46 6.22 -36.61
CA ARG A 350 -25.92 7.39 -35.84
C ARG A 350 -27.09 8.08 -36.52
N HIS A 351 -27.01 8.30 -37.84
CA HIS A 351 -28.03 9.04 -38.57
C HIS A 351 -29.32 8.25 -38.80
N ALA A 352 -29.27 6.92 -38.71
CA ALA A 352 -30.47 6.07 -38.67
C ALA A 352 -31.43 6.41 -37.51
N LEU A 353 -30.95 7.05 -36.43
CA LEU A 353 -31.80 7.51 -35.32
C LEU A 353 -32.73 8.68 -35.72
N PHE A 354 -32.37 9.44 -36.76
CA PHE A 354 -33.16 10.55 -37.32
C PHE A 354 -34.15 10.10 -38.42
N LEU A 355 -34.27 8.80 -38.69
CA LEU A 355 -35.32 8.29 -39.57
C LEU A 355 -36.71 8.44 -38.92
N PRO A 356 -37.80 8.35 -39.71
CA PRO A 356 -39.16 8.36 -39.17
C PRO A 356 -39.39 7.28 -38.10
N ALA A 357 -40.31 7.55 -37.17
CA ALA A 357 -40.47 6.72 -35.97
C ALA A 357 -40.94 5.28 -36.27
N ASP A 358 -41.69 5.12 -37.35
CA ASP A 358 -42.21 3.89 -37.92
C ASP A 358 -41.21 3.16 -38.85
N HIS A 359 -40.05 3.75 -39.11
CA HIS A 359 -39.06 3.17 -40.01
C HIS A 359 -38.44 1.88 -39.45
N PRO A 360 -38.49 0.73 -40.15
CA PRO A 360 -38.01 -0.56 -39.64
C PRO A 360 -36.55 -0.56 -39.19
N LEU A 361 -35.68 0.14 -39.95
CA LEU A 361 -34.26 0.28 -39.62
C LEU A 361 -34.03 1.03 -38.30
N ARG A 362 -34.81 2.08 -38.02
CA ARG A 362 -34.72 2.83 -36.77
C ARG A 362 -35.08 1.95 -35.58
N ALA A 363 -36.16 1.19 -35.70
CA ALA A 363 -36.58 0.24 -34.66
C ALA A 363 -35.49 -0.81 -34.39
N LEU A 364 -34.84 -1.32 -35.44
CA LEU A 364 -33.75 -2.29 -35.32
C LEU A 364 -32.49 -1.72 -34.66
N VAL A 365 -32.10 -0.48 -35.01
CA VAL A 365 -31.00 0.24 -34.36
C VAL A 365 -31.31 0.47 -32.88
N ILE A 366 -32.50 0.97 -32.54
CA ILE A 366 -32.91 1.20 -31.14
C ILE A 366 -32.90 -0.11 -30.34
N SER A 367 -33.47 -1.18 -30.89
CA SER A 367 -33.46 -2.50 -30.26
C SER A 367 -32.03 -3.00 -30.00
N THR A 368 -31.12 -2.78 -30.96
CA THR A 368 -29.70 -3.16 -30.81
C THR A 368 -29.00 -2.36 -29.72
N LEU A 369 -29.32 -1.07 -29.56
CA LEU A 369 -28.80 -0.23 -28.47
C LEU A 369 -29.33 -0.64 -27.09
N GLN A 370 -30.58 -1.13 -27.02
CA GLN A 370 -31.20 -1.60 -25.77
C GLN A 370 -30.65 -2.96 -25.31
N HIS A 371 -30.46 -3.93 -26.21
CA HIS A 371 -30.09 -5.32 -25.87
C HIS A 371 -28.58 -5.61 -25.82
N ARG A 372 -27.74 -4.57 -25.85
CA ARG A 372 -26.28 -4.73 -25.76
C ARG A 372 -25.88 -5.30 -24.40
N SER A 373 -25.07 -6.37 -24.40
CA SER A 373 -24.47 -6.91 -23.17
C SER A 373 -23.47 -5.90 -22.58
N LYS A 374 -23.81 -5.33 -21.42
CA LYS A 374 -23.04 -4.29 -20.72
C LYS A 374 -22.23 -4.83 -19.54
N ASN A 375 -22.25 -6.14 -19.30
CA ASN A 375 -21.69 -6.72 -18.08
C ASN A 375 -20.16 -6.78 -18.14
N ARG A 376 -19.51 -5.75 -17.63
CA ARG A 376 -18.11 -5.78 -17.24
C ARG A 376 -18.07 -5.92 -15.73
N VAL A 377 -17.36 -6.93 -15.21
CA VAL A 377 -17.24 -7.16 -13.76
C VAL A 377 -15.83 -6.83 -13.29
N ASN A 378 -15.70 -5.89 -12.36
CA ASN A 378 -14.47 -5.63 -11.63
C ASN A 378 -14.29 -6.65 -10.50
N GLY A 379 -13.30 -7.54 -10.66
CA GLY A 379 -13.02 -8.60 -9.70
C GLY A 379 -12.68 -8.12 -8.28
N THR A 380 -12.18 -6.90 -8.10
CA THR A 380 -11.88 -6.33 -6.77
C THR A 380 -13.15 -5.89 -6.06
N GLN A 381 -14.05 -5.19 -6.76
CA GLN A 381 -15.35 -4.78 -6.22
C GLN A 381 -16.18 -6.03 -5.87
N ARG A 382 -16.27 -7.00 -6.79
CA ARG A 382 -17.02 -8.24 -6.53
C ARG A 382 -16.51 -9.01 -5.31
N PHE A 383 -15.20 -8.98 -5.07
CA PHE A 383 -14.58 -9.59 -3.89
C PHE A 383 -14.92 -8.83 -2.60
N MET A 384 -14.93 -7.50 -2.62
CA MET A 384 -15.39 -6.70 -1.47
C MET A 384 -16.86 -6.98 -1.14
N ALA A 385 -17.72 -7.07 -2.15
CA ALA A 385 -19.13 -7.43 -1.97
C ALA A 385 -19.28 -8.82 -1.33
N GLN A 386 -18.49 -9.79 -1.77
CA GLN A 386 -18.48 -11.11 -1.13
C GLN A 386 -18.03 -11.05 0.33
N LEU A 387 -16.96 -10.31 0.65
CA LEU A 387 -16.49 -10.17 2.04
C LEU A 387 -17.56 -9.57 2.94
N LEU A 388 -18.30 -8.57 2.47
CA LEU A 388 -19.44 -7.99 3.18
C LEU A 388 -20.54 -9.03 3.41
N ALA A 389 -20.95 -9.74 2.35
CA ALA A 389 -21.97 -10.78 2.41
C ALA A 389 -21.57 -11.90 3.38
N ASP A 390 -20.35 -12.42 3.27
CA ASP A 390 -19.81 -13.47 4.13
C ASP A 390 -19.76 -13.02 5.60
N THR A 391 -19.33 -11.78 5.87
CA THR A 391 -19.27 -11.23 7.23
C THR A 391 -20.66 -11.12 7.86
N LEU A 392 -21.64 -10.60 7.12
CA LEU A 392 -23.02 -10.48 7.57
C LEU A 392 -23.69 -11.84 7.74
N TRP A 393 -23.44 -12.76 6.81
CA TRP A 393 -23.93 -14.13 6.86
C TRP A 393 -23.41 -14.88 8.09
N GLN A 394 -22.11 -14.75 8.41
CA GLN A 394 -21.52 -15.36 9.62
C GLN A 394 -22.19 -14.82 10.90
N LYS A 395 -22.40 -13.51 10.99
CA LYS A 395 -23.12 -12.91 12.12
C LYS A 395 -24.58 -13.39 12.22
N ALA A 396 -25.27 -13.56 11.10
CA ALA A 396 -26.62 -14.11 11.09
C ALA A 396 -26.66 -15.60 11.46
N LYS A 397 -25.62 -16.34 11.09
CA LYS A 397 -25.44 -17.75 11.48
C LYS A 397 -25.26 -17.91 12.99
N GLU A 398 -24.55 -16.99 13.65
CA GLU A 398 -24.46 -16.96 15.12
C GLU A 398 -25.84 -16.85 15.80
N LEU A 399 -26.83 -16.28 15.10
CA LEU A 399 -28.23 -16.18 15.56
C LEU A 399 -29.14 -17.30 15.01
N GLY A 400 -28.62 -18.20 14.18
CA GLY A 400 -29.43 -19.21 13.46
C GLY A 400 -30.41 -18.64 12.43
N LYS A 401 -30.15 -17.42 11.92
CA LYS A 401 -31.05 -16.67 11.00
C LYS A 401 -30.45 -16.43 9.61
N GLN A 402 -29.41 -17.16 9.23
CA GLN A 402 -28.70 -16.96 7.97
C GLN A 402 -29.57 -17.14 6.72
N GLY A 403 -30.62 -17.96 6.77
CA GLY A 403 -31.57 -18.16 5.67
C GLY A 403 -32.52 -16.98 5.41
N ASN A 404 -32.55 -16.00 6.32
CA ASN A 404 -33.35 -14.79 6.18
C ASN A 404 -32.60 -13.65 5.48
N LEU A 405 -31.33 -13.85 5.11
CA LEU A 405 -30.55 -12.88 4.36
C LEU A 405 -30.48 -13.24 2.88
N ALA A 406 -30.76 -12.26 2.03
CA ALA A 406 -30.53 -12.32 0.59
C ALA A 406 -29.61 -11.18 0.16
N PHE A 407 -28.68 -11.45 -0.76
CA PHE A 407 -27.72 -10.48 -1.26
C PHE A 407 -27.82 -10.35 -2.77
N ASP A 408 -27.58 -9.14 -3.26
CA ASP A 408 -27.47 -8.86 -4.69
C ASP A 408 -26.27 -7.93 -4.92
N TYR A 409 -25.76 -7.87 -6.15
CA TYR A 409 -24.56 -7.10 -6.47
C TYR A 409 -24.75 -6.24 -7.71
N PHE A 410 -24.56 -4.93 -7.54
CA PHE A 410 -24.64 -3.93 -8.60
C PHE A 410 -23.28 -3.27 -8.77
N GLU A 411 -22.70 -3.43 -9.95
CA GLU A 411 -21.47 -2.74 -10.33
C GLU A 411 -21.80 -1.43 -11.01
N VAL A 412 -21.23 -0.35 -10.50
CA VAL A 412 -21.31 0.97 -11.13
C VAL A 412 -19.94 1.36 -11.66
N SER A 413 -19.94 1.97 -12.84
CA SER A 413 -18.73 2.39 -13.53
C SER A 413 -18.26 3.77 -13.06
N SER A 414 -16.96 3.96 -12.99
CA SER A 414 -16.30 5.26 -12.83
C SER A 414 -15.80 5.85 -14.16
N ASP A 415 -16.01 5.16 -15.27
CA ASP A 415 -15.32 5.46 -16.52
C ASP A 415 -15.86 6.78 -17.10
N PRO A 416 -15.03 7.83 -17.28
CA PRO A 416 -15.49 9.11 -17.81
C PRO A 416 -16.04 9.01 -19.24
N ASN A 417 -15.78 7.92 -19.96
CA ASN A 417 -16.33 7.68 -21.29
C ASN A 417 -17.69 6.96 -21.25
N ASN A 418 -18.13 6.48 -20.09
CA ASN A 418 -19.44 5.86 -19.91
C ASN A 418 -20.44 6.90 -19.37
N GLU A 419 -21.56 7.11 -20.06
CA GLU A 419 -22.62 8.03 -19.62
C GLU A 419 -23.29 7.56 -18.33
N ASN A 420 -23.39 6.24 -18.12
CA ASN A 420 -23.86 5.66 -16.86
C ASN A 420 -22.69 5.45 -15.89
N SER A 421 -21.92 6.51 -15.65
CA SER A 421 -20.85 6.50 -14.67
C SER A 421 -21.06 7.55 -13.59
N THR A 422 -20.50 7.29 -12.41
CA THR A 422 -20.48 8.28 -11.33
C THR A 422 -19.80 9.57 -11.75
N VAL A 423 -18.76 9.50 -12.58
CA VAL A 423 -18.03 10.67 -13.11
C VAL A 423 -18.90 11.49 -14.05
N ALA A 424 -19.64 10.86 -14.97
CA ALA A 424 -20.53 11.55 -15.89
C ALA A 424 -21.70 12.22 -15.14
N LEU A 425 -22.34 11.49 -14.22
CA LEU A 425 -23.43 12.04 -13.40
C LEU A 425 -22.94 13.19 -12.52
N ARG A 426 -21.76 13.07 -11.92
CA ARG A 426 -21.18 14.14 -11.10
C ARG A 426 -20.94 15.42 -11.89
N ARG A 427 -20.34 15.33 -13.08
CA ARG A 427 -20.14 16.49 -13.97
C ARG A 427 -21.45 17.14 -14.36
N HIS A 428 -22.47 16.33 -14.65
CA HIS A 428 -23.82 16.82 -14.96
C HIS A 428 -24.40 17.62 -13.81
N LEU A 429 -24.33 17.09 -12.59
CA LEU A 429 -24.81 17.76 -11.38
C LEU A 429 -24.00 19.03 -11.03
N GLU A 430 -22.68 19.03 -11.26
CA GLU A 430 -21.83 20.23 -11.08
C GLU A 430 -22.23 21.38 -12.02
N SER A 431 -22.85 21.08 -13.16
CA SER A 431 -23.42 22.06 -14.11
C SER A 431 -24.90 22.38 -13.87
N SER A 432 -25.53 21.76 -12.88
CA SER A 432 -26.95 21.93 -12.56
C SER A 432 -27.14 22.88 -11.38
N THR A 433 -28.28 23.56 -11.33
CA THR A 433 -28.75 24.29 -10.16
C THR A 433 -29.22 23.29 -9.10
N LEU A 434 -28.64 23.37 -7.90
CA LEU A 434 -28.97 22.59 -6.72
C LEU A 434 -29.33 23.53 -5.56
N ALA A 435 -30.14 23.06 -4.62
CA ALA A 435 -30.53 23.79 -3.42
C ALA A 435 -29.33 24.16 -2.54
N VAL A 436 -29.49 25.24 -1.77
CA VAL A 436 -28.46 25.77 -0.85
C VAL A 436 -28.05 24.70 0.16
N GLY A 437 -26.76 24.33 0.14
CA GLY A 437 -26.18 23.27 0.99
C GLY A 437 -25.79 21.98 0.25
N PHE A 438 -26.28 21.77 -0.98
CA PHE A 438 -25.95 20.62 -1.84
C PHE A 438 -24.94 20.95 -2.94
N ASP A 439 -24.34 22.14 -2.91
CA ASP A 439 -23.33 22.56 -3.89
C ASP A 439 -22.13 21.59 -3.91
N LEU A 440 -21.87 21.03 -5.09
CA LEU A 440 -20.80 20.05 -5.31
C LEU A 440 -19.46 20.70 -5.65
N ARG A 441 -19.47 21.97 -6.11
CA ARG A 441 -18.26 22.68 -6.59
C ARG A 441 -17.14 22.74 -5.54
N PRO A 442 -17.39 22.95 -4.23
CA PRO A 442 -16.34 22.93 -3.22
C PRO A 442 -15.64 21.58 -3.07
N PHE A 443 -16.27 20.49 -3.52
CA PHE A 443 -15.76 19.12 -3.41
C PHE A 443 -15.23 18.57 -4.73
N ALA A 444 -15.17 19.38 -5.78
CA ALA A 444 -14.67 18.99 -7.10
C ALA A 444 -13.26 18.40 -7.02
N LYS A 445 -13.02 17.35 -7.81
CA LYS A 445 -11.75 16.63 -7.79
C LYS A 445 -10.67 17.45 -8.49
N GLN A 446 -9.61 17.82 -7.76
CA GLN A 446 -8.45 18.53 -8.29
C GLN A 446 -7.24 17.61 -8.40
N THR A 447 -6.39 17.81 -9.40
CA THR A 447 -5.19 16.99 -9.66
C THR A 447 -4.05 17.24 -8.67
N THR A 448 -4.03 18.39 -8.00
CA THR A 448 -2.92 18.83 -7.14
C THR A 448 -3.22 18.76 -5.64
N GLN A 449 -4.48 18.54 -5.26
CA GLN A 449 -4.91 18.54 -3.86
C GLN A 449 -5.51 17.20 -3.44
N SER A 450 -5.33 16.84 -2.17
CA SER A 450 -5.98 15.65 -1.60
C SER A 450 -7.50 15.84 -1.60
N GLN A 451 -8.22 14.81 -2.05
CA GLN A 451 -9.68 14.86 -2.08
C GLN A 451 -10.27 15.01 -0.67
N HIS A 452 -11.29 15.86 -0.54
CA HIS A 452 -12.05 15.98 0.69
C HIS A 452 -12.83 14.68 0.98
N GLY A 453 -12.92 14.26 2.25
CA GLY A 453 -13.57 12.98 2.61
C GLY A 453 -15.02 12.85 2.13
N TYR A 454 -15.77 13.95 2.11
CA TYR A 454 -17.14 13.99 1.58
C TYR A 454 -17.22 13.75 0.05
N SER A 455 -16.15 14.03 -0.69
CA SER A 455 -16.09 13.78 -2.14
C SER A 455 -16.31 12.30 -2.47
N HIS A 456 -15.85 11.39 -1.60
CA HIS A 456 -16.08 9.95 -1.73
C HIS A 456 -17.53 9.55 -1.39
N VAL A 457 -18.18 10.26 -0.47
CA VAL A 457 -19.59 10.02 -0.13
C VAL A 457 -20.48 10.44 -1.29
N ILE A 458 -20.19 11.57 -1.94
CA ILE A 458 -20.87 11.99 -3.16
C ILE A 458 -20.84 10.86 -4.20
N ASP A 459 -19.66 10.33 -4.53
CA ASP A 459 -19.55 9.25 -5.52
C ASP A 459 -20.34 7.99 -5.13
N ALA A 460 -20.40 7.64 -3.83
CA ALA A 460 -21.21 6.52 -3.33
C ALA A 460 -22.72 6.78 -3.48
N THR A 461 -23.18 8.01 -3.21
CA THR A 461 -24.57 8.43 -3.45
C THR A 461 -24.93 8.36 -4.92
N LEU A 462 -24.03 8.82 -5.80
CA LEU A 462 -24.25 8.76 -7.25
C LEU A 462 -24.30 7.32 -7.77
N ALA A 463 -23.50 6.42 -7.19
CA ALA A 463 -23.58 4.99 -7.52
C ALA A 463 -24.93 4.39 -7.12
N PHE A 464 -25.46 4.78 -5.96
CA PHE A 464 -26.80 4.39 -5.53
C PHE A 464 -27.87 4.89 -6.52
N MET A 465 -27.86 6.18 -6.87
CA MET A 465 -28.81 6.78 -7.81
C MET A 465 -28.79 6.10 -9.18
N LEU A 466 -27.59 5.87 -9.73
CA LEU A 466 -27.42 5.17 -11.00
C LEU A 466 -28.01 3.75 -10.96
N SER A 467 -27.84 3.05 -9.84
CA SER A 467 -28.39 1.70 -9.66
C SER A 467 -29.92 1.72 -9.58
N VAL A 468 -30.50 2.69 -8.87
CA VAL A 468 -31.97 2.86 -8.78
C VAL A 468 -32.57 3.12 -10.17
N GLN A 469 -31.96 3.98 -10.98
CA GLN A 469 -32.45 4.26 -12.32
C GLN A 469 -32.25 3.10 -13.29
N ALA A 470 -31.14 2.36 -13.19
CA ALA A 470 -30.85 1.25 -14.10
C ALA A 470 -31.70 0.00 -13.80
N HIS A 471 -32.11 -0.18 -12.55
CA HIS A 471 -32.73 -1.41 -12.06
C HIS A 471 -34.02 -1.11 -11.25
N PRO A 472 -34.99 -0.36 -11.81
CA PRO A 472 -36.22 -0.02 -11.10
C PRO A 472 -37.00 -1.31 -10.82
N ASN A 473 -37.30 -1.58 -9.55
CA ASN A 473 -37.98 -2.81 -9.09
C ASN A 473 -37.30 -4.14 -9.45
N GLU A 474 -36.06 -4.15 -9.91
CA GLU A 474 -35.32 -5.39 -10.18
C GLU A 474 -34.63 -5.93 -8.91
N GLY A 475 -34.62 -7.25 -8.77
CA GLY A 475 -33.86 -7.97 -7.75
C GLY A 475 -34.04 -7.42 -6.34
N ALA A 476 -32.92 -7.04 -5.71
CA ALA A 476 -32.87 -6.50 -4.36
C ALA A 476 -33.15 -5.00 -4.24
N MET A 477 -33.18 -4.22 -5.33
CA MET A 477 -33.26 -2.77 -5.25
C MET A 477 -34.63 -2.30 -4.76
N LYS A 478 -35.73 -2.80 -5.36
CA LYS A 478 -37.13 -2.53 -4.97
C LYS A 478 -37.47 -1.05 -4.68
N ILE A 479 -36.77 -0.13 -5.33
CA ILE A 479 -37.03 1.30 -5.31
C ILE A 479 -37.48 1.71 -6.71
N GLN A 480 -38.57 2.46 -6.78
CA GLN A 480 -39.15 2.94 -8.01
C GLN A 480 -39.15 4.47 -8.00
N LEU A 481 -38.65 5.06 -9.09
CA LEU A 481 -38.82 6.48 -9.38
C LEU A 481 -40.25 6.69 -9.91
N ALA A 482 -40.90 7.81 -9.56
CA ALA A 482 -42.23 8.10 -10.08
C ALA A 482 -42.21 8.26 -11.61
N GLU A 483 -43.36 8.12 -12.27
CA GLU A 483 -43.45 8.36 -13.71
C GLU A 483 -42.94 9.77 -14.04
N ASN A 484 -41.98 9.84 -14.97
CA ASN A 484 -41.23 11.04 -15.40
C ASN A 484 -40.13 11.55 -14.44
N GLU A 485 -39.91 10.95 -13.27
CA GLU A 485 -38.73 11.25 -12.45
C GLU A 485 -37.46 10.61 -13.02
N SER A 486 -36.35 11.34 -12.91
CA SER A 486 -35.05 10.94 -13.43
C SER A 486 -33.98 11.45 -12.49
N ILE A 487 -32.89 10.70 -12.35
CA ILE A 487 -31.73 11.17 -11.57
C ILE A 487 -30.96 12.27 -12.32
N TRP A 488 -31.25 12.43 -13.61
CA TRP A 488 -30.68 13.47 -14.47
C TRP A 488 -31.52 14.74 -14.41
N SER A 489 -30.84 15.87 -14.47
CA SER A 489 -31.47 17.19 -14.36
C SER A 489 -32.46 17.44 -15.50
N ARG A 490 -33.57 18.09 -15.18
CA ARG A 490 -34.54 18.61 -16.16
C ARG A 490 -34.08 19.99 -16.64
N ILE A 491 -34.48 20.37 -17.84
CA ILE A 491 -34.28 21.73 -18.36
C ILE A 491 -35.51 22.54 -17.95
N ASP A 492 -35.32 23.69 -17.30
CA ASP A 492 -36.39 24.63 -16.99
C ASP A 492 -36.72 25.54 -18.20
N ASP A 493 -37.74 26.39 -18.06
CA ASP A 493 -38.22 27.28 -19.14
C ASP A 493 -37.14 28.27 -19.62
N ASP A 494 -36.12 28.54 -18.81
CA ASP A 494 -34.99 29.43 -19.10
C ASP A 494 -33.76 28.70 -19.68
N GLY A 495 -33.83 27.37 -19.85
CA GLY A 495 -32.75 26.56 -20.41
C GLY A 495 -31.66 26.16 -19.40
N THR A 496 -31.94 26.26 -18.10
CA THR A 496 -31.05 25.87 -17.00
C THR A 496 -31.35 24.43 -16.55
N TYR A 497 -30.32 23.69 -16.16
CA TYR A 497 -30.49 22.35 -15.61
C TYR A 497 -30.86 22.38 -14.13
N LEU A 498 -31.99 21.80 -13.75
CA LEU A 498 -32.45 21.65 -12.35
C LEU A 498 -32.46 20.18 -11.92
N ASN A 499 -31.89 19.86 -10.76
CA ASN A 499 -31.90 18.49 -10.21
C ASN A 499 -32.40 18.42 -8.77
N THR A 500 -33.54 17.75 -8.55
CA THR A 500 -34.12 17.54 -7.21
C THR A 500 -33.89 16.12 -6.69
N ALA A 501 -33.55 15.16 -7.56
CA ALA A 501 -33.37 13.76 -7.17
C ALA A 501 -32.15 13.55 -6.26
N PHE A 502 -31.05 14.27 -6.51
CA PHE A 502 -29.86 14.20 -5.66
C PHE A 502 -30.14 14.67 -4.23
N GLU A 503 -30.94 15.73 -4.09
CA GLU A 503 -31.27 16.35 -2.80
C GLU A 503 -32.06 15.41 -1.88
N GLN A 504 -32.85 14.48 -2.45
CA GLN A 504 -33.66 13.53 -1.69
C GLN A 504 -32.83 12.40 -1.05
N VAL A 505 -31.63 12.13 -1.57
CA VAL A 505 -30.80 10.98 -1.15
C VAL A 505 -29.44 11.37 -0.60
N ALA A 506 -28.98 12.59 -0.89
CA ALA A 506 -27.69 13.08 -0.42
C ALA A 506 -27.72 13.35 1.09
N VAL A 507 -26.66 12.91 1.78
CA VAL A 507 -26.45 13.19 3.20
C VAL A 507 -25.56 14.40 3.32
N LEU A 508 -25.98 15.45 4.02
CA LEU A 508 -25.19 16.67 4.12
C LEU A 508 -23.86 16.43 4.87
N PRO A 509 -22.79 17.20 4.58
CA PRO A 509 -21.49 17.02 5.25
C PRO A 509 -21.57 17.05 6.78
N LYS A 510 -22.45 17.89 7.33
CA LYS A 510 -22.69 18.07 8.77
C LYS A 510 -23.39 16.88 9.44
N GLU A 511 -24.04 16.02 8.66
CA GLU A 511 -24.78 14.83 9.11
C GLU A 511 -23.92 13.56 9.03
N LEU A 512 -22.74 13.65 8.41
CA LEU A 512 -21.82 12.54 8.35
C LEU A 512 -21.35 12.17 9.74
N SER A 513 -21.28 10.86 9.96
CA SER A 513 -20.65 10.37 11.15
C SER A 513 -19.15 10.59 11.14
N PRO A 514 -18.51 10.68 12.33
CA PRO A 514 -17.07 10.84 12.44
C PRO A 514 -16.32 9.76 11.67
N LEU A 515 -15.19 10.16 11.09
CA LEU A 515 -14.30 9.26 10.37
C LEU A 515 -13.85 8.12 11.30
N VAL A 516 -14.05 6.88 10.86
CA VAL A 516 -13.59 5.71 11.61
C VAL A 516 -12.13 5.46 11.28
N GLU A 517 -11.24 5.86 12.17
CA GLU A 517 -9.81 5.58 12.02
C GLU A 517 -9.52 4.12 12.39
N VAL A 518 -9.05 3.35 11.41
CA VAL A 518 -8.64 1.96 11.58
C VAL A 518 -7.30 1.91 12.32
N LYS A 519 -7.35 1.81 13.65
CA LYS A 519 -6.14 1.66 14.49
C LYS A 519 -5.88 0.20 14.87
N PRO A 520 -4.61 -0.22 14.97
CA PRO A 520 -4.27 -1.47 15.65
C PRO A 520 -4.88 -1.50 17.04
N ARG A 521 -5.31 -2.69 17.51
CA ARG A 521 -5.81 -2.85 18.89
C ARG A 521 -4.88 -2.18 19.90
N ALA A 522 -5.48 -1.43 20.82
CA ALA A 522 -4.75 -0.70 21.84
C ALA A 522 -3.90 -1.64 22.69
N THR A 523 -2.74 -1.16 23.13
CA THR A 523 -1.78 -1.98 23.88
C THR A 523 -2.34 -2.47 25.20
N HIS A 524 -3.14 -1.66 25.93
CA HIS A 524 -3.78 -2.07 27.18
C HIS A 524 -4.72 -3.27 26.99
N THR A 525 -5.51 -3.30 25.89
CA THR A 525 -6.39 -4.43 25.57
C THR A 525 -5.59 -5.71 25.32
N LYS A 526 -4.43 -5.58 24.66
CA LYS A 526 -3.51 -6.70 24.45
C LYS A 526 -2.94 -7.20 25.78
N VAL A 527 -2.49 -6.30 26.64
CA VAL A 527 -1.97 -6.63 27.97
C VAL A 527 -3.01 -7.38 28.78
N LYS A 528 -4.27 -6.92 28.79
CA LYS A 528 -5.37 -7.60 29.47
C LYS A 528 -5.56 -9.03 28.94
N GLN A 529 -5.66 -9.20 27.62
CA GLN A 529 -5.79 -10.54 27.01
C GLN A 529 -4.63 -11.48 27.36
N LEU A 530 -3.40 -10.96 27.42
CA LEU A 530 -2.24 -11.76 27.86
C LEU A 530 -2.44 -12.25 29.30
N LEU A 531 -2.81 -11.34 30.22
CA LEU A 531 -3.06 -11.67 31.62
C LEU A 531 -4.25 -12.63 31.80
N ASP A 532 -5.26 -12.54 30.92
CA ASP A 532 -6.41 -13.45 30.86
C ASP A 532 -6.05 -14.84 30.28
N GLY A 533 -4.77 -15.09 29.95
CA GLY A 533 -4.27 -16.40 29.52
C GLY A 533 -4.10 -16.59 28.01
N ALA A 534 -4.34 -15.55 27.20
CA ALA A 534 -4.10 -15.65 25.76
C ALA A 534 -2.61 -15.77 25.45
N LYS A 535 -2.26 -16.61 24.47
CA LYS A 535 -0.86 -16.84 24.11
C LYS A 535 -0.28 -15.57 23.46
N PRO A 536 1.00 -15.22 23.69
CA PRO A 536 1.60 -14.00 23.15
C PRO A 536 1.46 -13.81 21.63
N HIS A 537 1.54 -14.89 20.85
CA HIS A 537 1.40 -14.82 19.39
C HIS A 537 -0.04 -14.63 18.90
N GLN A 538 -1.05 -14.90 19.74
CA GLN A 538 -2.47 -14.67 19.42
C GLN A 538 -2.83 -13.19 19.59
N VAL A 539 -2.18 -12.52 20.55
CA VAL A 539 -2.49 -11.14 20.91
C VAL A 539 -1.56 -10.14 20.21
N VAL A 540 -0.30 -10.53 20.03
CA VAL A 540 0.74 -9.68 19.46
C VAL A 540 1.21 -10.25 18.13
N SER A 541 0.73 -9.66 17.03
CA SER A 541 1.07 -10.07 15.67
C SER A 541 2.46 -9.61 15.20
N ARG A 542 3.08 -8.65 15.90
CA ARG A 542 4.42 -8.13 15.61
C ARG A 542 5.48 -8.90 16.41
N ARG A 543 6.72 -8.91 15.93
CA ARG A 543 7.86 -9.46 16.69
C ARG A 543 8.01 -8.72 18.02
N ILE A 544 7.83 -9.44 19.11
CA ILE A 544 7.90 -8.93 20.49
C ILE A 544 9.34 -8.56 20.85
N PHE A 545 10.29 -9.44 20.55
CA PHE A 545 11.71 -9.21 20.80
C PHE A 545 12.42 -8.59 19.59
N LYS A 546 13.44 -7.79 19.84
CA LYS A 546 14.32 -7.26 18.78
C LYS A 546 15.15 -8.37 18.13
N LYS A 547 15.60 -8.15 16.89
CA LYS A 547 16.28 -9.15 16.06
C LYS A 547 17.60 -9.66 16.65
N ASN A 548 18.37 -8.78 17.30
CA ASN A 548 19.70 -9.12 17.81
C ASN A 548 19.64 -9.30 19.32
N ALA A 549 20.11 -10.45 19.81
CA ALA A 549 20.34 -10.65 21.22
C ALA A 549 21.41 -9.67 21.70
N LEU A 550 21.18 -9.07 22.87
CA LEU A 550 22.15 -8.23 23.52
C LEU A 550 23.10 -9.15 24.29
N GLY A 551 24.40 -9.00 24.08
CA GLY A 551 25.38 -9.69 24.92
C GLY A 551 25.40 -9.08 26.31
N ILE A 552 25.73 -9.88 27.31
CA ILE A 552 25.93 -9.43 28.70
C ILE A 552 27.19 -10.08 29.23
N GLU A 553 28.03 -9.31 29.89
CA GLU A 553 29.22 -9.77 30.58
C GLU A 553 29.27 -9.18 31.98
N PHE A 554 29.88 -9.91 32.92
CA PHE A 554 30.10 -9.44 34.29
C PHE A 554 31.52 -8.89 34.39
N TYR A 555 31.70 -7.85 35.22
CA TYR A 555 33.05 -7.36 35.50
C TYR A 555 33.85 -8.41 36.28
N ASP A 556 35.16 -8.42 36.08
CA ASP A 556 36.07 -9.13 36.98
C ASP A 556 36.18 -8.33 38.29
N PHE A 557 36.36 -9.02 39.41
CA PHE A 557 36.65 -8.37 40.69
C PHE A 557 38.06 -8.63 41.18
N LYS A 558 38.65 -7.63 41.84
CA LYS A 558 39.95 -7.72 42.51
C LYS A 558 39.84 -7.17 43.92
N ASP A 559 40.42 -7.88 44.87
CA ASP A 559 40.64 -7.39 46.22
C ASP A 559 41.83 -6.41 46.22
N ILE A 560 41.60 -5.21 46.73
CA ILE A 560 42.62 -4.18 46.95
C ILE A 560 42.41 -3.63 48.36
N ALA A 561 43.33 -3.95 49.26
CA ALA A 561 43.31 -3.54 50.66
C ALA A 561 41.99 -3.90 51.40
N GLY A 562 41.46 -5.12 51.18
CA GLY A 562 40.26 -5.63 51.83
C GLY A 562 38.95 -5.12 51.21
N GLN A 563 39.04 -4.31 50.14
CA GLN A 563 37.89 -3.78 49.41
C GLN A 563 37.80 -4.39 48.02
N LEU A 564 36.58 -4.67 47.58
CA LEU A 564 36.35 -5.30 46.29
C LEU A 564 36.16 -4.25 45.20
N PHE A 565 37.02 -4.25 44.19
CA PHE A 565 36.90 -3.36 43.03
C PHE A 565 36.47 -4.13 41.78
N ARG A 566 35.67 -3.48 40.93
CA ARG A 566 35.23 -4.03 39.63
C ARG A 566 36.06 -3.47 38.48
N GLY A 567 36.33 -4.31 37.50
CA GLY A 567 37.14 -3.94 36.35
C GLY A 567 37.20 -5.04 35.30
N TRP A 568 38.23 -4.99 34.49
CA TRP A 568 38.60 -6.06 33.56
C TRP A 568 40.11 -6.23 33.58
N VAL A 569 40.55 -7.41 33.16
CA VAL A 569 41.97 -7.71 32.98
C VAL A 569 42.33 -7.52 31.51
N THR A 570 43.38 -6.72 31.25
CA THR A 570 44.07 -6.70 29.95
C THR A 570 45.37 -7.48 30.08
N ILE A 571 45.78 -8.15 29.00
CA ILE A 571 47.05 -8.86 28.92
C ILE A 571 47.87 -8.13 27.87
N ASP A 572 48.99 -7.55 28.29
CA ASP A 572 49.93 -6.86 27.41
C ASP A 572 51.31 -7.50 27.59
N ASN A 573 51.92 -7.94 26.49
CA ASN A 573 53.23 -8.64 26.47
C ASN A 573 53.39 -9.75 27.52
N GLY A 574 52.33 -10.53 27.77
CA GLY A 574 52.36 -11.63 28.73
C GLY A 574 52.24 -11.23 30.20
N GLN A 575 51.93 -9.96 30.50
CA GLN A 575 51.61 -9.48 31.84
C GLN A 575 50.13 -9.10 31.98
N ALA A 576 49.49 -9.62 33.02
CA ALA A 576 48.09 -9.33 33.32
C ALA A 576 47.94 -8.06 34.19
N LYS A 577 47.23 -7.05 33.67
CA LYS A 577 46.93 -5.81 34.39
C LYS A 577 45.44 -5.70 34.68
N PHE A 578 45.08 -5.41 35.93
CA PHE A 578 43.70 -5.12 36.30
C PHE A 578 43.40 -3.62 36.12
N THR A 579 42.46 -3.31 35.24
CA THR A 579 42.00 -1.94 35.00
C THR A 579 40.66 -1.72 35.69
N LYS A 580 40.63 -0.82 36.68
CA LYS A 580 39.40 -0.42 37.37
C LYS A 580 38.43 0.23 36.38
N HIS A 581 37.13 -0.08 36.49
CA HIS A 581 36.13 0.38 35.52
C HIS A 581 36.02 1.92 35.37
N SER A 582 36.49 2.70 36.35
CA SER A 582 36.54 4.17 36.24
C SER A 582 37.92 4.73 36.54
N GLY A 583 38.95 3.94 36.26
CA GLY A 583 40.33 4.26 36.64
C GLY A 583 40.42 4.56 38.14
N ASP A 584 41.14 5.62 38.49
CA ASP A 584 41.38 6.03 39.87
C ASP A 584 40.12 6.56 40.58
N LYS A 585 39.09 6.97 39.82
CA LYS A 585 37.80 7.44 40.35
C LYS A 585 36.84 6.30 40.70
N SER A 586 37.25 5.03 40.52
CA SER A 586 36.38 3.88 40.74
C SER A 586 36.08 3.68 42.22
N LYS A 587 34.79 3.61 42.57
CA LYS A 587 34.33 3.26 43.92
C LYS A 587 34.40 1.73 44.12
N PRO A 588 34.67 1.25 45.35
CA PRO A 588 34.57 -0.17 45.66
C PRO A 588 33.18 -0.72 45.31
N ALA A 589 33.14 -1.85 44.62
CA ALA A 589 31.92 -2.62 44.36
C ALA A 589 31.30 -3.14 45.67
N ASP A 590 32.16 -3.48 46.63
CA ASP A 590 31.80 -3.72 48.01
C ASP A 590 32.95 -3.31 48.96
N LYS A 591 32.60 -2.95 50.19
CA LYS A 591 33.58 -2.57 51.22
C LYS A 591 34.20 -3.78 51.92
N ASN A 592 33.60 -4.95 51.79
CA ASN A 592 34.06 -6.22 52.35
C ASN A 592 34.03 -7.33 51.30
N LEU A 593 34.48 -8.52 51.68
CA LEU A 593 34.59 -9.68 50.78
C LEU A 593 33.43 -10.68 50.95
N ASP A 594 32.57 -10.52 51.95
CA ASP A 594 31.54 -11.50 52.34
C ASP A 594 30.62 -11.87 51.17
N LYS A 595 30.16 -10.87 50.39
CA LYS A 595 29.25 -11.13 49.26
C LYS A 595 29.93 -11.90 48.14
N ILE A 596 31.19 -11.58 47.81
CA ILE A 596 31.89 -12.28 46.73
C ILE A 596 32.30 -13.68 47.17
N GLN A 597 32.71 -13.86 48.43
CA GLN A 597 32.97 -15.18 49.01
C GLN A 597 31.72 -16.05 48.95
N ARG A 598 30.56 -15.49 49.35
CA ARG A 598 29.28 -16.19 49.24
C ARG A 598 28.93 -16.59 47.80
N LEU A 599 29.18 -15.72 46.82
CA LEU A 599 28.99 -16.08 45.41
C LEU A 599 29.97 -17.15 44.91
N VAL A 600 31.18 -17.24 45.50
CA VAL A 600 32.14 -18.30 45.21
C VAL A 600 31.68 -19.63 45.80
N GLU A 601 31.18 -19.65 47.03
CA GLU A 601 30.59 -20.83 47.67
C GLU A 601 29.42 -21.40 46.85
N LEU A 602 28.59 -20.52 46.27
CA LEU A 602 27.47 -20.88 45.41
C LEU A 602 27.91 -21.31 43.98
N GLY A 603 29.21 -21.33 43.69
CA GLY A 603 29.76 -21.68 42.36
C GLY A 603 29.46 -20.66 41.26
N LEU A 604 29.01 -19.46 41.63
CA LEU A 604 28.63 -18.39 40.70
C LEU A 604 29.84 -17.57 40.26
N PHE A 605 30.86 -17.47 41.12
CA PHE A 605 32.15 -16.87 40.82
C PHE A 605 33.27 -17.85 41.17
N ARG A 606 34.43 -17.68 40.55
CA ARG A 606 35.65 -18.44 40.88
C ARG A 606 36.84 -17.51 41.03
N LEU A 607 37.67 -17.75 42.03
CA LEU A 607 38.97 -17.11 42.14
C LEU A 607 39.94 -17.75 41.14
N GLN A 608 40.51 -16.95 40.24
CA GLN A 608 41.48 -17.39 39.24
C GLN A 608 42.77 -16.58 39.34
N ARG A 609 43.91 -17.21 39.07
CA ARG A 609 45.18 -16.52 38.87
C ARG A 609 45.49 -16.46 37.38
N LEU A 610 45.52 -15.25 36.82
CA LEU A 610 45.93 -15.00 35.43
C LEU A 610 47.32 -14.38 35.45
N GLN A 611 48.34 -15.11 34.99
CA GLN A 611 49.74 -14.64 34.96
C GLN A 611 50.16 -14.00 36.31
N GLY A 612 49.84 -14.68 37.42
CA GLY A 612 50.13 -14.22 38.79
C GLY A 612 49.08 -13.29 39.42
N LEU A 613 48.20 -12.66 38.64
CA LEU A 613 47.16 -11.76 39.13
C LEU A 613 45.90 -12.54 39.59
N ALA A 614 45.58 -12.45 40.89
CA ALA A 614 44.36 -13.04 41.45
C ALA A 614 43.12 -12.17 41.18
N ILE A 615 42.10 -12.75 40.54
CA ILE A 615 40.81 -12.11 40.25
C ILE A 615 39.63 -13.06 40.48
N TYR A 616 38.47 -12.52 40.84
CA TYR A 616 37.21 -13.26 40.84
C TYR A 616 36.52 -13.08 39.50
N ARG A 617 36.24 -14.19 38.82
CA ARG A 617 35.57 -14.21 37.51
C ARG A 617 34.24 -14.94 37.58
N ALA A 618 33.22 -14.35 36.96
CA ALA A 618 31.87 -14.90 36.94
C ALA A 618 31.77 -16.18 36.09
N ASN A 619 31.06 -17.19 36.60
CA ASN A 619 30.47 -18.24 35.77
C ASN A 619 29.17 -17.69 35.16
N LYS A 620 29.29 -17.07 33.98
CA LYS A 620 28.20 -16.32 33.32
C LYS A 620 26.85 -17.03 33.30
N GLN A 621 26.80 -18.30 32.87
CA GLN A 621 25.53 -19.02 32.75
C GLN A 621 24.94 -19.37 34.12
N ALA A 622 25.78 -19.72 35.10
CA ALA A 622 25.34 -19.97 36.47
C ALA A 622 24.80 -18.70 37.13
N VAL A 623 25.50 -17.56 36.98
CA VAL A 623 25.04 -16.25 37.48
C VAL A 623 23.72 -15.86 36.83
N LEU A 624 23.59 -15.99 35.51
CA LEU A 624 22.34 -15.68 34.82
C LEU A 624 21.20 -16.60 35.26
N GLY A 625 21.46 -17.89 35.48
CA GLY A 625 20.46 -18.81 36.05
C GLY A 625 20.01 -18.39 37.44
N TYR A 626 20.96 -18.04 38.31
CA TYR A 626 20.66 -17.58 39.66
C TYR A 626 19.84 -16.28 39.68
N ILE A 627 20.15 -15.34 38.77
CA ILE A 627 19.35 -14.12 38.58
C ILE A 627 17.96 -14.45 38.02
N PHE A 628 17.88 -15.36 37.04
CA PHE A 628 16.62 -15.78 36.43
C PHE A 628 15.67 -16.34 37.48
N ASP A 629 16.16 -17.23 38.34
CA ASP A 629 15.33 -17.89 39.35
C ASP A 629 14.79 -16.87 40.37
N ALA A 630 15.63 -15.95 40.87
CA ALA A 630 15.20 -14.88 41.77
C ALA A 630 14.12 -13.98 41.14
N LEU A 631 14.33 -13.54 39.90
CA LEU A 631 13.37 -12.72 39.16
C LEU A 631 12.12 -13.49 38.73
N SER A 632 12.20 -14.82 38.60
CA SER A 632 11.05 -15.67 38.28
C SER A 632 10.17 -15.88 39.52
N GLN A 633 10.78 -16.10 40.69
CA GLN A 633 10.05 -16.18 41.95
C GLN A 633 9.37 -14.85 42.29
N ALA A 634 9.97 -13.72 41.92
CA ALA A 634 9.40 -12.38 42.10
C ALA A 634 8.10 -12.12 41.32
N LYS A 635 7.70 -13.03 40.43
CA LYS A 635 6.37 -13.01 39.78
C LYS A 635 5.24 -13.34 40.73
N VAL A 636 5.52 -14.10 41.79
CA VAL A 636 4.53 -14.53 42.78
C VAL A 636 4.50 -13.55 43.96
N ALA A 637 5.67 -13.23 44.52
CA ALA A 637 5.80 -12.31 45.64
C ALA A 637 7.12 -11.52 45.57
N PRO A 638 7.15 -10.24 45.96
CA PRO A 638 8.39 -9.48 46.07
C PRO A 638 9.30 -10.07 47.17
N GLN A 639 10.62 -9.99 46.97
CA GLN A 639 11.66 -10.55 47.85
C GLN A 639 11.38 -11.99 48.36
N PRO A 640 11.14 -12.96 47.47
CA PRO A 640 10.68 -14.30 47.85
C PRO A 640 11.72 -15.10 48.67
N ASN A 641 13.01 -14.94 48.34
CA ASN A 641 14.14 -15.41 49.14
C ASN A 641 15.02 -14.21 49.50
N GLN A 642 15.10 -13.88 50.79
CA GLN A 642 15.72 -12.63 51.25
C GLN A 642 17.23 -12.57 50.96
N GLU A 643 17.96 -13.68 51.10
CA GLU A 643 19.41 -13.75 50.81
C GLU A 643 19.66 -13.64 49.31
N GLN A 644 19.01 -14.49 48.52
CA GLN A 644 19.15 -14.51 47.06
C GLN A 644 18.73 -13.17 46.44
N SER A 645 17.64 -12.57 46.92
CA SER A 645 17.17 -11.26 46.45
C SER A 645 18.17 -10.14 46.78
N LYS A 646 18.83 -10.19 47.94
CA LYS A 646 19.89 -9.23 48.31
C LYS A 646 21.11 -9.38 47.41
N LEU A 647 21.57 -10.60 47.15
CA LEU A 647 22.71 -10.88 46.26
C LEU A 647 22.42 -10.49 44.81
N VAL A 648 21.24 -10.86 44.28
CA VAL A 648 20.84 -10.47 42.91
C VAL A 648 20.64 -8.97 42.79
N SER A 649 20.05 -8.31 43.81
CA SER A 649 19.95 -6.84 43.82
C SER A 649 21.32 -6.16 43.80
N TRP A 650 22.32 -6.74 44.48
CA TRP A 650 23.69 -6.24 44.45
C TRP A 650 24.33 -6.44 43.05
N LEU A 651 24.17 -7.62 42.44
CA LEU A 651 24.64 -7.91 41.07
C LEU A 651 24.02 -7.00 40.01
N LEU A 652 22.70 -6.78 40.09
CA LEU A 652 21.96 -5.89 39.19
C LEU A 652 22.19 -4.40 39.52
N GLY A 653 22.73 -4.10 40.71
CA GLY A 653 23.32 -2.84 41.10
C GLY A 653 22.62 -2.14 42.28
N LYS A 654 23.43 -1.70 43.27
CA LYS A 654 23.17 -0.61 44.24
C LYS A 654 24.54 -0.06 44.71
N GLY A 655 24.70 1.26 44.89
CA GLY A 655 26.00 1.85 45.25
C GLY A 655 26.88 2.13 44.03
N ALA A 656 27.99 1.39 43.85
CA ALA A 656 29.01 1.62 42.81
C ALA A 656 28.52 1.45 41.35
N GLY A 657 27.25 1.09 41.12
CA GLY A 657 26.62 0.91 39.81
C GLY A 657 26.35 -0.56 39.47
N LYS A 658 26.00 -0.83 38.20
CA LYS A 658 25.72 -2.20 37.68
C LYS A 658 26.99 -3.04 37.65
N LEU A 659 27.00 -4.27 38.18
CA LEU A 659 28.18 -5.14 38.21
C LEU A 659 28.37 -5.97 36.91
N TYR A 660 27.69 -5.54 35.86
CA TYR A 660 27.70 -6.13 34.54
C TYR A 660 27.67 -5.02 33.50
N TYR A 661 28.02 -5.36 32.26
CA TYR A 661 27.93 -4.49 31.11
C TYR A 661 27.37 -5.25 29.90
N TYR A 662 26.72 -4.51 29.00
CA TYR A 662 26.18 -5.09 27.79
C TYR A 662 27.22 -5.06 26.67
N THR A 663 27.14 -6.05 25.79
CA THR A 663 28.02 -6.18 24.63
C THR A 663 27.19 -6.34 23.36
N ALA A 664 27.74 -5.89 22.24
CA ALA A 664 27.15 -6.08 20.92
C ALA A 664 28.26 -6.45 19.93
N ARG A 665 27.92 -7.20 18.87
CA ARG A 665 28.81 -7.34 17.71
C ARG A 665 28.59 -6.15 16.78
N LYS A 666 29.66 -5.42 16.48
CA LYS A 666 29.66 -4.32 15.52
C LYS A 666 30.60 -4.64 14.38
N GLU A 667 30.22 -4.23 13.17
CA GLU A 667 31.08 -4.30 11.98
C GLU A 667 32.39 -3.55 12.21
N LEU A 668 33.50 -4.09 11.71
CA LEU A 668 34.82 -3.46 11.83
C LEU A 668 34.86 -2.05 11.20
N LYS A 669 34.08 -1.80 10.15
CA LYS A 669 33.88 -0.46 9.58
C LYS A 669 33.40 0.57 10.61
N LYS A 670 32.76 0.15 11.70
CA LYS A 670 32.25 1.05 12.76
C LYS A 670 33.31 1.43 13.79
N ALA A 671 34.59 1.06 13.60
CA ALA A 671 35.68 1.37 14.54
C ALA A 671 35.71 2.85 14.99
N PRO A 672 35.58 3.87 14.11
CA PRO A 672 35.59 5.26 14.55
C PRO A 672 34.46 5.59 15.53
N SER A 673 33.24 5.10 15.28
CA SER A 673 32.10 5.30 16.20
C SER A 673 32.26 4.58 17.54
N VAL A 674 32.95 3.44 17.56
CA VAL A 674 33.23 2.69 18.80
C VAL A 674 34.27 3.43 19.63
N LEU A 675 35.34 3.90 19.01
CA LEU A 675 36.43 4.63 19.68
C LEU A 675 36.02 6.03 20.16
N LYS A 676 35.06 6.67 19.47
CA LYS A 676 34.49 7.97 19.90
C LYS A 676 33.59 7.87 21.15
N SER A 677 33.19 6.66 21.56
CA SER A 677 32.30 6.49 22.71
C SER A 677 32.98 6.94 24.02
N ARG A 678 32.36 7.87 24.74
CA ARG A 678 32.89 8.39 26.02
C ARG A 678 32.67 7.36 27.13
N GLY A 679 33.76 6.81 27.66
CA GLY A 679 33.74 5.97 28.87
C GLY A 679 34.74 4.80 28.82
N PRO A 680 35.25 4.33 29.97
CA PRO A 680 36.16 3.20 30.02
C PRO A 680 35.49 1.92 29.48
N ASN A 681 36.08 1.31 28.45
CA ASN A 681 35.54 0.17 27.72
C ASN A 681 36.57 -0.97 27.65
N PRO A 682 36.20 -2.23 28.00
CA PRO A 682 37.11 -3.37 27.93
C PRO A 682 37.61 -3.72 26.51
N PHE A 683 36.92 -3.25 25.47
CA PHE A 683 37.28 -3.51 24.07
C PHE A 683 38.10 -2.37 23.44
N GLN A 684 38.38 -1.28 24.17
CA GLN A 684 38.93 -0.07 23.56
C GLN A 684 40.30 -0.28 22.92
N GLU A 685 41.21 -0.99 23.61
CA GLU A 685 42.56 -1.28 23.10
C GLU A 685 42.53 -2.15 21.84
N GLU A 686 41.68 -3.20 21.82
CA GLU A 686 41.51 -4.09 20.66
C GLU A 686 40.97 -3.33 19.43
N TRP A 687 39.97 -2.46 19.62
CA TRP A 687 39.45 -1.61 18.55
C TRP A 687 40.44 -0.54 18.10
N LEU A 688 41.26 -0.02 19.02
CA LEU A 688 42.29 0.98 18.70
C LEU A 688 43.40 0.34 17.88
N SER A 689 43.89 -0.83 18.29
CA SER A 689 44.88 -1.64 17.57
C SER A 689 44.40 -2.00 16.15
N PHE A 690 43.13 -2.40 16.01
CA PHE A 690 42.53 -2.63 14.69
C PHE A 690 42.51 -1.35 13.84
N TYR A 691 42.05 -0.24 14.44
CA TYR A 691 41.89 1.01 13.70
C TYR A 691 43.25 1.55 13.24
N THR A 692 44.24 1.64 14.13
CA THR A 692 45.60 2.12 13.81
C THR A 692 46.32 1.19 12.85
N GLY A 693 46.15 -0.13 12.99
CA GLY A 693 46.70 -1.10 12.04
C GLY A 693 46.11 -0.96 10.63
N TRP A 694 44.83 -0.58 10.51
CA TRP A 694 44.26 -0.22 9.21
C TRP A 694 44.80 1.13 8.69
N GLU A 695 44.98 2.14 9.56
CA GLU A 695 45.59 3.43 9.17
C GLU A 695 46.98 3.25 8.57
N GLN A 696 47.76 2.30 9.08
CA GLN A 696 49.10 2.00 8.56
C GLN A 696 49.09 1.19 7.26
N ARG A 697 48.03 0.41 6.99
CA ARG A 697 47.97 -0.54 5.86
C ARG A 697 47.19 -0.01 4.65
N SER A 698 46.29 0.95 4.86
CA SER A 698 45.53 1.61 3.80
C SER A 698 46.48 2.35 2.86
N GLN A 699 46.37 2.13 1.54
CA GLN A 699 47.19 2.84 0.55
C GLN A 699 46.56 4.20 0.18
N LEU A 700 45.28 4.39 0.50
CA LEU A 700 44.55 5.64 0.35
C LEU A 700 44.29 6.33 1.71
N PRO A 701 44.11 7.67 1.73
CA PRO A 701 43.69 8.38 2.92
C PRO A 701 42.35 7.86 3.45
N ILE A 702 42.26 7.66 4.77
CA ILE A 702 41.05 7.12 5.40
C ILE A 702 39.91 8.12 5.34
N LYS A 703 38.83 7.73 4.66
CA LYS A 703 37.57 8.47 4.64
C LYS A 703 36.61 7.96 5.71
N LYS A 704 35.94 8.89 6.39
CA LYS A 704 34.97 8.61 7.45
C LYS A 704 33.63 9.24 7.10
N ASN A 705 32.58 8.45 7.12
CA ASN A 705 31.21 8.93 6.92
C ASN A 705 30.32 8.48 8.09
N LYS A 706 29.72 9.44 8.80
CA LYS A 706 28.82 9.19 9.95
C LYS A 706 29.39 8.22 11.00
N GLY A 707 30.70 8.29 11.25
CA GLY A 707 31.40 7.44 12.23
C GLY A 707 31.73 6.03 11.73
N MET A 708 31.63 5.78 10.42
CA MET A 708 32.05 4.54 9.77
C MET A 708 33.21 4.79 8.80
N LEU A 709 34.07 3.79 8.64
CA LEU A 709 35.09 3.73 7.59
C LEU A 709 34.43 3.54 6.24
N GLU A 710 34.76 4.42 5.30
CA GLU A 710 34.41 4.27 3.90
C GLU A 710 35.58 3.58 3.19
N ILE A 711 35.35 2.34 2.77
CA ILE A 711 36.34 1.53 2.07
C ILE A 711 36.12 1.76 0.58
N ALA A 712 37.13 2.33 -0.08
CA ALA A 712 37.10 2.55 -1.53
C ALA A 712 37.09 1.20 -2.28
N SER A 713 36.51 1.18 -3.48
CA SER A 713 36.29 -0.06 -4.23
C SER A 713 37.60 -0.79 -4.58
N ASP A 714 38.67 -0.05 -4.81
CA ASP A 714 40.04 -0.51 -5.06
C ASP A 714 40.76 -1.03 -3.80
N GLU A 715 40.43 -0.50 -2.62
CA GLU A 715 40.96 -0.98 -1.32
C GLU A 715 40.21 -2.21 -0.76
N GLN A 716 39.14 -2.66 -1.41
CA GLN A 716 38.25 -3.69 -0.88
C GLN A 716 38.95 -5.04 -0.64
N ALA A 717 39.88 -5.43 -1.52
CA ALA A 717 40.66 -6.68 -1.38
C ALA A 717 41.71 -6.59 -0.24
N ASN A 718 42.37 -5.44 -0.12
CA ASN A 718 43.30 -5.16 0.98
C ASN A 718 42.57 -5.14 2.34
N TRP A 719 41.39 -4.50 2.38
CA TRP A 719 40.51 -4.48 3.55
C TRP A 719 40.09 -5.89 3.99
N GLN A 720 39.68 -6.74 3.06
CA GLN A 720 39.33 -8.14 3.36
C GLN A 720 40.53 -8.90 3.95
N THR A 721 41.69 -8.81 3.29
CA THR A 721 42.91 -9.49 3.73
C THR A 721 43.34 -9.03 5.13
N TYR A 722 43.27 -7.72 5.40
CA TYR A 722 43.56 -7.17 6.73
C TYR A 722 42.59 -7.67 7.79
N CYS A 723 41.28 -7.63 7.51
CA CYS A 723 40.27 -8.10 8.46
C CYS A 723 40.40 -9.60 8.76
N GLU A 724 40.73 -10.42 7.77
CA GLU A 724 40.95 -11.86 7.95
C GLU A 724 42.19 -12.15 8.80
N ALA A 725 43.29 -11.46 8.50
CA ALA A 725 44.53 -11.57 9.27
C ALA A 725 44.34 -11.10 10.72
N PHE A 726 43.73 -9.92 10.94
CA PHE A 726 43.53 -9.36 12.27
C PHE A 726 42.63 -10.24 13.15
N LEU A 727 41.57 -10.82 12.56
CA LEU A 727 40.67 -11.71 13.29
C LEU A 727 41.22 -13.15 13.44
N ASN A 728 42.48 -13.41 13.08
CA ASN A 728 43.11 -14.74 13.06
C ASN A 728 42.26 -15.80 12.34
N ARG A 729 41.64 -15.43 11.21
CA ARG A 729 40.88 -16.35 10.35
C ARG A 729 41.78 -16.93 9.28
N ILE A 730 42.84 -17.61 9.69
CA ILE A 730 43.63 -18.41 8.77
C ILE A 730 42.84 -19.70 8.50
N PRO A 731 42.57 -20.08 7.23
CA PRO A 731 41.95 -21.36 6.94
C PRO A 731 42.82 -22.48 7.53
N ILE A 732 42.20 -23.39 8.28
CA ILE A 732 42.87 -24.58 8.77
C ILE A 732 43.25 -25.40 7.54
N LYS A 733 44.54 -25.50 7.23
CA LYS A 733 45.07 -26.42 6.23
C LYS A 733 45.49 -27.70 6.96
N GLU A 734 44.65 -28.72 6.91
CA GLU A 734 45.09 -30.11 7.11
C GLU A 734 45.24 -30.75 5.72
N ASN A 735 46.44 -31.24 5.41
CA ASN A 735 46.75 -32.04 4.22
C ASN A 735 46.36 -31.43 2.86
N ASP A 736 46.84 -30.21 2.56
CA ASP A 736 46.66 -29.52 1.26
C ASP A 736 45.22 -29.33 0.77
N GLN A 737 44.22 -29.67 1.59
CA GLN A 737 42.83 -29.34 1.37
C GLN A 737 42.42 -28.20 2.29
N VAL A 738 41.92 -27.11 1.69
CA VAL A 738 41.39 -25.96 2.44
C VAL A 738 40.09 -26.41 3.11
N PHE A 739 40.15 -26.77 4.39
CA PHE A 739 38.95 -27.06 5.17
C PHE A 739 38.28 -25.74 5.54
N GLN A 740 37.36 -25.25 4.69
CA GLN A 740 36.42 -24.23 5.13
C GLN A 740 35.46 -24.91 6.12
N PRO A 741 35.39 -24.47 7.39
CA PRO A 741 34.31 -24.91 8.26
C PRO A 741 32.99 -24.64 7.53
N ALA A 742 32.03 -25.55 7.58
CA ALA A 742 30.70 -25.42 6.95
C ALA A 742 29.84 -24.23 7.48
N HIS A 743 30.48 -23.23 8.08
CA HIS A 743 29.88 -21.99 8.56
C HIS A 743 29.99 -20.92 7.48
N THR A 744 28.89 -20.82 6.73
CA THR A 744 28.33 -19.65 6.03
C THR A 744 29.27 -18.47 5.88
N ALA A 745 29.64 -18.12 4.63
CA ALA A 745 30.32 -16.87 4.30
C ALA A 745 29.69 -15.68 5.07
N LEU A 746 30.40 -15.22 6.10
CA LEU A 746 29.97 -14.07 6.89
C LEU A 746 30.13 -12.84 5.99
N ARG A 747 29.00 -12.24 5.57
CA ARG A 747 28.99 -11.04 4.72
C ARG A 747 29.72 -9.85 5.36
N ASP A 748 29.87 -9.83 6.69
CA ASP A 748 30.46 -8.73 7.45
C ASP A 748 31.48 -9.23 8.49
N PHE A 749 32.65 -8.57 8.55
CA PHE A 749 33.62 -8.75 9.64
C PHE A 749 33.17 -7.96 10.87
N THR A 750 33.02 -8.63 12.01
CA THR A 750 32.51 -8.02 13.25
C THR A 750 33.35 -8.38 14.46
N MET A 751 33.46 -7.44 15.40
CA MET A 751 34.12 -7.62 16.70
C MET A 751 33.20 -7.19 17.84
N ARG A 752 33.49 -7.64 19.07
CA ARG A 752 32.71 -7.26 20.26
C ARG A 752 32.96 -5.80 20.61
N ALA A 753 31.91 -5.08 20.96
CA ALA A 753 31.96 -3.69 21.39
C ALA A 753 30.96 -3.45 22.53
N PRO A 754 31.00 -2.29 23.22
CA PRO A 754 29.96 -1.91 24.16
C PRO A 754 28.59 -1.95 23.52
N GLY A 755 27.66 -2.61 24.21
CA GLY A 755 26.24 -2.66 23.85
C GLY A 755 25.44 -1.70 24.71
N THR A 756 24.33 -1.21 24.17
CA THR A 756 23.29 -0.52 24.93
C THR A 756 21.96 -1.19 24.65
N PRO A 757 21.13 -1.43 25.68
CA PRO A 757 19.77 -1.86 25.44
C PRO A 757 19.02 -0.79 24.68
N SER A 758 18.17 -1.25 23.77
CA SER A 758 17.36 -0.38 22.91
C SER A 758 15.87 -0.62 23.13
N GLY A 759 15.51 -1.48 24.07
CA GLY A 759 14.16 -1.76 24.54
C GLY A 759 14.20 -2.22 26.00
N VAL A 760 13.21 -3.00 26.44
CA VAL A 760 13.16 -3.51 27.82
C VAL A 760 14.03 -4.76 27.94
N PRO A 761 15.17 -4.71 28.65
CA PRO A 761 16.08 -5.86 28.74
C PRO A 761 15.38 -7.03 29.43
N SER A 762 15.34 -8.18 28.78
CA SER A 762 14.68 -9.38 29.31
C SER A 762 15.61 -10.58 29.23
N LEU A 763 15.66 -11.37 30.31
CA LEU A 763 16.42 -12.60 30.36
C LEU A 763 15.53 -13.77 29.96
N ILE A 764 15.97 -14.50 28.95
CA ILE A 764 15.24 -15.61 28.35
C ILE A 764 15.97 -16.92 28.67
N ARG A 765 15.23 -17.86 29.25
CA ARG A 765 15.67 -19.24 29.43
C ARG A 765 15.29 -20.06 28.20
N LYS A 766 16.29 -20.55 27.48
CA LYS A 766 16.14 -21.54 26.40
C LYS A 766 16.49 -22.92 26.94
N ILE A 767 15.71 -23.90 26.54
CA ILE A 767 15.91 -25.30 26.91
C ILE A 767 16.24 -26.03 25.60
N SER A 768 17.39 -26.70 25.54
CA SER A 768 17.76 -27.54 24.38
C SER A 768 16.88 -28.81 24.34
N GLY A 769 16.90 -29.54 23.22
CA GLY A 769 16.23 -30.84 23.12
C GLY A 769 16.69 -31.85 24.20
N GLU A 770 17.94 -31.72 24.65
CA GLU A 770 18.55 -32.52 25.72
C GLU A 770 18.26 -31.99 27.14
N GLY A 771 17.41 -30.97 27.28
CA GLY A 771 17.05 -30.39 28.58
C GLY A 771 18.06 -29.38 29.16
N THR A 772 19.16 -29.10 28.48
CA THR A 772 20.16 -28.12 28.95
C THR A 772 19.59 -26.70 28.90
N LYS A 773 19.65 -26.00 30.04
CA LYS A 773 19.19 -24.60 30.17
C LYS A 773 20.29 -23.63 29.76
N ARG A 774 19.97 -22.68 28.86
CA ARG A 774 20.83 -21.55 28.49
C ARG A 774 20.09 -20.24 28.64
N TYR A 775 20.79 -19.23 29.13
CA TYR A 775 20.23 -17.92 29.43
C TYR A 775 20.80 -16.85 28.50
N HIS A 776 19.91 -16.04 27.92
CA HIS A 776 20.25 -15.00 26.96
C HIS A 776 19.46 -13.72 27.23
N ILE A 777 20.07 -12.56 27.04
CA ILE A 777 19.36 -11.27 27.10
C ILE A 777 18.81 -10.92 25.71
N MET A 778 17.52 -10.57 25.67
CA MET A 778 16.88 -9.98 24.50
C MET A 778 16.00 -8.81 24.94
N ASP A 779 16.00 -7.75 24.14
CA ASP A 779 15.17 -6.59 24.41
C ASP A 779 13.75 -6.82 23.89
N ILE A 780 12.74 -6.59 24.74
CA ILE A 780 11.36 -6.41 24.30
C ILE A 780 11.28 -5.07 23.57
N ASN A 781 10.64 -5.07 22.41
CA ASN A 781 10.45 -3.90 21.59
C ASN A 781 9.41 -2.96 22.22
N THR A 782 9.85 -1.78 22.66
CA THR A 782 9.00 -0.75 23.29
C THR A 782 7.91 -0.21 22.38
N ARG A 783 8.02 -0.38 21.05
CA ARG A 783 6.94 -0.08 20.09
C ARG A 783 5.80 -1.11 20.12
N VAL A 784 6.00 -2.24 20.78
CA VAL A 784 5.04 -3.35 20.87
C VAL A 784 4.48 -3.43 22.28
N LEU A 785 5.35 -3.47 23.29
CA LEU A 785 5.01 -3.41 24.71
C LEU A 785 5.98 -2.43 25.38
N GLY A 786 5.44 -1.34 25.94
CA GLY A 786 6.24 -0.37 26.70
C GLY A 786 6.77 -0.96 28.00
N GLU A 787 7.63 -0.21 28.70
CA GLU A 787 8.24 -0.63 29.98
C GLU A 787 7.20 -1.00 31.04
N GLU A 788 6.12 -0.21 31.16
CA GLU A 788 5.03 -0.44 32.11
C GLU A 788 4.14 -1.63 31.72
N GLN A 789 4.13 -2.04 30.45
CA GLN A 789 3.30 -3.14 29.94
C GLN A 789 4.06 -4.46 29.79
N ALA A 790 5.39 -4.41 29.67
CA ALA A 790 6.27 -5.57 29.56
C ALA A 790 6.11 -6.62 30.69
N PRO A 791 5.79 -6.23 31.95
CA PRO A 791 5.56 -7.19 33.02
C PRO A 791 4.49 -8.24 32.71
N ALA A 792 3.43 -7.92 31.95
CA ALA A 792 2.40 -8.90 31.58
C ALA A 792 2.95 -10.05 30.73
N LEU A 793 3.88 -9.75 29.81
CA LEU A 793 4.53 -10.80 29.02
C LEU A 793 5.39 -11.71 29.90
N ALA A 794 6.09 -11.14 30.88
CA ALA A 794 6.94 -11.92 31.78
C ALA A 794 6.11 -12.77 32.75
N ILE A 795 5.00 -12.25 33.28
CA ILE A 795 4.07 -13.01 34.13
C ILE A 795 3.53 -14.23 33.36
N THR A 796 3.12 -14.05 32.11
CA THR A 796 2.48 -15.10 31.29
C THR A 796 3.47 -16.13 30.73
N SER A 797 4.77 -15.95 30.92
CA SER A 797 5.79 -16.86 30.41
C SER A 797 6.69 -17.39 31.50
N ALA A 798 6.79 -18.71 31.63
CA ALA A 798 7.72 -19.36 32.54
C ALA A 798 9.21 -19.19 32.14
N ASN A 799 9.50 -18.72 30.93
CA ASN A 799 10.85 -18.68 30.36
C ASN A 799 11.36 -17.25 30.10
N VAL A 800 10.62 -16.22 30.50
CA VAL A 800 10.98 -14.82 30.33
C VAL A 800 10.89 -14.11 31.67
N VAL A 801 11.94 -13.39 32.06
CA VAL A 801 11.93 -12.45 33.19
C VAL A 801 12.49 -11.10 32.71
N LEU A 802 12.03 -9.99 33.28
CA LEU A 802 12.62 -8.70 32.93
C LEU A 802 13.89 -8.49 33.77
N PHE A 803 14.97 -8.07 33.13
CA PHE A 803 16.28 -7.93 33.76
C PHE A 803 16.39 -6.56 34.46
N ASP A 804 15.55 -6.35 35.48
CA ASP A 804 15.47 -5.14 36.29
C ASP A 804 15.47 -5.49 37.79
N ARG A 805 16.33 -4.82 38.57
CA ARG A 805 16.39 -4.98 40.02
C ARG A 805 15.10 -4.56 40.72
N ASN A 806 14.36 -3.59 40.17
CA ASN A 806 13.21 -3.00 40.86
C ASN A 806 12.08 -4.02 41.03
N ILE A 807 12.05 -5.05 40.20
CA ILE A 807 11.12 -6.18 40.29
C ILE A 807 11.28 -6.96 41.59
N LEU A 808 12.50 -7.11 42.09
CA LEU A 808 12.71 -7.80 43.37
C LEU A 808 12.08 -7.03 44.54
N GLN A 809 11.93 -5.71 44.42
CA GLN A 809 11.35 -4.86 45.45
C GLN A 809 9.83 -4.67 45.27
N LYS A 810 9.38 -4.47 44.03
CA LYS A 810 7.98 -4.10 43.71
C LYS A 810 7.13 -5.25 43.16
N GLY A 811 7.74 -6.38 42.81
CA GLY A 811 7.09 -7.42 42.03
C GLY A 811 6.86 -7.01 40.57
N TYR A 812 6.10 -7.83 39.84
CA TYR A 812 5.67 -7.52 38.48
C TYR A 812 4.33 -6.78 38.49
N MET A 813 4.36 -5.49 38.14
CA MET A 813 3.13 -4.70 37.98
C MET A 813 2.96 -4.31 36.52
N ALA A 814 1.95 -4.86 35.86
CA ALA A 814 1.62 -4.52 34.47
C ALA A 814 0.55 -3.43 34.44
N ASP A 815 0.83 -2.33 33.74
CA ASP A 815 -0.16 -1.29 33.51
C ASP A 815 -1.21 -1.76 32.49
N ILE A 816 -2.45 -1.91 32.99
CA ILE A 816 -3.64 -2.27 32.21
C ILE A 816 -4.52 -1.04 31.92
N THR A 817 -4.15 0.14 32.42
CA THR A 817 -4.97 1.33 32.26
C THR A 817 -4.88 1.86 30.83
N PRO A 818 -6.01 2.26 30.22
CA PRO A 818 -5.97 2.99 28.96
C PRO A 818 -5.29 4.34 29.23
N LYS A 819 -4.12 4.57 28.63
CA LYS A 819 -3.52 5.91 28.62
C LYS A 819 -4.50 6.83 27.89
N GLN A 820 -5.17 7.71 28.64
CA GLN A 820 -5.87 8.83 28.04
C GLN A 820 -4.83 9.68 27.32
N THR A 821 -4.96 9.79 26.00
CA THR A 821 -4.31 10.88 25.28
C THR A 821 -4.97 12.14 25.81
N LEU A 822 -4.27 12.91 26.65
CA LEU A 822 -4.74 14.24 27.00
C LEU A 822 -4.84 15.01 25.68
N GLU A 823 -6.06 15.40 25.30
CA GLU A 823 -6.26 16.22 24.11
C GLU A 823 -5.42 17.49 24.23
N ALA A 824 -4.93 17.98 23.10
CA ALA A 824 -4.07 19.15 23.09
C ALA A 824 -4.90 20.37 23.54
N ILE A 825 -4.53 20.98 24.67
CA ILE A 825 -5.23 22.13 25.24
C ILE A 825 -4.51 23.40 24.78
N GLU A 826 -5.21 24.28 24.07
CA GLU A 826 -4.71 25.62 23.79
C GLU A 826 -4.72 26.44 25.08
N ILE A 827 -3.59 27.09 25.38
CA ILE A 827 -3.41 27.88 26.59
C ILE A 827 -3.11 29.34 26.26
N PRO A 828 -3.46 30.29 27.15
CA PRO A 828 -3.09 31.68 26.99
C PRO A 828 -1.58 31.85 26.79
N ILE A 829 -1.19 32.75 25.90
CA ILE A 829 0.23 32.99 25.56
C ILE A 829 1.00 33.39 26.83
N GLU A 830 0.37 34.15 27.71
CA GLU A 830 0.90 34.66 28.98
C GLU A 830 1.14 33.56 30.03
N ALA A 831 0.60 32.35 29.82
CA ALA A 831 0.89 31.20 30.67
C ALA A 831 2.28 30.60 30.35
N ALA A 832 2.76 30.76 29.11
CA ALA A 832 4.03 30.21 28.62
C ALA A 832 5.12 31.26 28.39
N LEU A 833 4.77 32.40 27.80
CA LEU A 833 5.68 33.48 27.43
C LEU A 833 5.59 34.65 28.43
N ASN A 834 6.71 35.33 28.63
CA ASN A 834 6.79 36.57 29.39
C ASN A 834 6.60 37.74 28.41
N SER A 835 5.40 38.32 28.39
CA SER A 835 5.02 39.36 27.43
C SER A 835 5.97 40.57 27.45
N LYS A 836 6.51 40.95 28.61
CA LYS A 836 7.47 42.06 28.73
C LYS A 836 8.79 41.75 28.02
N ASN A 837 9.29 40.53 28.19
CA ASN A 837 10.54 40.10 27.53
C ASN A 837 10.35 39.86 26.03
N CYS A 838 9.16 39.38 25.62
CA CYS A 838 8.81 39.23 24.20
C CYS A 838 8.69 40.59 23.49
N GLN A 839 8.10 41.60 24.14
CA GLN A 839 8.06 42.97 23.60
C GLN A 839 9.45 43.57 23.45
N VAL A 840 10.34 43.39 24.43
CA VAL A 840 11.75 43.85 24.35
C VAL A 840 12.51 43.15 23.22
N ALA A 841 12.14 41.90 22.91
CA ALA A 841 12.73 41.15 21.80
C ALA A 841 11.99 41.36 20.47
N GLU A 842 11.04 42.30 20.39
CA GLU A 842 10.26 42.61 19.19
C GLU A 842 9.52 41.40 18.59
N LEU A 843 9.12 40.43 19.43
CA LEU A 843 8.35 39.26 18.99
C LEU A 843 6.86 39.61 18.88
N ASP A 844 6.29 39.52 17.67
CA ASP A 844 4.83 39.65 17.50
C ASP A 844 4.11 38.42 18.10
N LEU A 845 3.30 38.67 19.13
CA LEU A 845 2.55 37.63 19.83
C LEU A 845 1.22 37.32 19.14
N LYS A 846 0.68 38.19 18.27
CA LYS A 846 -0.62 38.00 17.62
C LYS A 846 -0.77 36.68 16.85
N PRO A 847 0.21 36.24 16.03
CA PRO A 847 0.08 34.99 15.29
C PRO A 847 0.38 33.75 16.14
N ILE A 848 1.00 33.91 17.32
CA ILE A 848 1.53 32.81 18.13
C ILE A 848 0.41 32.03 18.79
N LYS A 849 0.48 30.71 18.70
CA LYS A 849 -0.43 29.79 19.39
C LYS A 849 0.32 28.90 20.34
N VAL A 850 -0.14 28.80 21.58
CA VAL A 850 0.49 27.97 22.60
C VAL A 850 -0.42 26.81 22.96
N VAL A 851 0.09 25.59 22.83
CA VAL A 851 -0.68 24.36 23.03
C VAL A 851 0.08 23.42 23.96
N ILE A 852 -0.60 22.86 24.96
CA ILE A 852 -0.06 21.79 25.80
C ILE A 852 -0.65 20.45 25.36
N GLU A 853 0.23 19.52 25.00
CA GLU A 853 -0.14 18.13 24.73
C GLU A 853 0.65 17.20 25.67
N ALA A 854 -0.06 16.52 26.57
CA ALA A 854 0.52 15.66 27.62
C ALA A 854 1.55 16.37 28.52
N ASN A 855 2.85 16.33 28.20
CA ASN A 855 3.91 17.02 28.92
C ASN A 855 4.78 17.87 27.98
N LYS A 856 4.26 18.20 26.81
CA LYS A 856 4.92 19.02 25.80
C LYS A 856 4.18 20.34 25.65
N LEU A 857 4.95 21.42 25.66
CA LEU A 857 4.47 22.77 25.39
C LEU A 857 4.90 23.16 23.98
N HIS A 858 3.94 23.37 23.12
CA HIS A 858 4.11 23.79 21.73
C HIS A 858 3.86 25.29 21.63
N ILE A 859 4.83 26.03 21.10
CA ILE A 859 4.72 27.45 20.77
C ILE A 859 4.83 27.53 19.25
N ASN A 860 3.70 27.71 18.59
CA ASN A 860 3.56 27.64 17.14
C ASN A 860 3.51 29.04 16.52
N ASN A 861 3.76 29.12 15.21
CA ASN A 861 3.65 30.32 14.38
C ASN A 861 4.61 31.46 14.76
N ILE A 862 5.83 31.15 15.20
CA ILE A 862 6.88 32.17 15.31
C ILE A 862 7.36 32.52 13.90
N GLU A 863 7.42 33.80 13.55
CA GLU A 863 7.85 34.21 12.22
C GLU A 863 9.30 33.81 11.94
N ARG A 864 9.55 33.29 10.73
CA ARG A 864 10.89 32.87 10.31
C ARG A 864 11.92 34.00 10.39
N GLN A 865 11.59 35.19 9.86
CA GLN A 865 12.54 36.30 9.78
C GLN A 865 12.99 36.74 11.18
N TRP A 866 12.04 36.84 12.10
CA TRP A 866 12.33 37.14 13.50
C TRP A 866 13.21 36.05 14.15
N PHE A 867 12.91 34.78 13.89
CA PHE A 867 13.68 33.66 14.43
C PHE A 867 15.14 33.66 13.93
N GLU A 868 15.35 33.90 12.63
CA GLU A 868 16.69 33.99 12.02
C GLU A 868 17.52 35.16 12.57
N SER A 869 16.88 36.27 12.93
CA SER A 869 17.59 37.46 13.44
C SER A 869 17.91 37.38 14.94
N ASN A 870 17.06 36.72 15.73
CA ASN A 870 17.14 36.81 17.21
C ASN A 870 17.62 35.53 17.89
N LEU A 871 17.40 34.35 17.28
CA LEU A 871 17.64 33.07 17.94
C LEU A 871 18.64 32.18 17.18
N LEU A 872 18.97 32.51 15.94
CA LEU A 872 19.92 31.77 15.13
C LEU A 872 21.34 32.33 15.32
N LEU A 873 22.24 31.49 15.83
CA LEU A 873 23.67 31.83 15.90
C LEU A 873 24.31 31.55 14.54
N LYS A 874 24.76 32.60 13.86
CA LYS A 874 25.50 32.50 12.60
C LYS A 874 26.92 31.98 12.89
N ASN A 875 27.37 30.99 12.11
CA ASN A 875 28.78 30.56 12.08
C ASN A 875 29.21 30.47 10.61
N GLU A 876 30.30 31.14 10.27
CA GLU A 876 30.77 31.35 8.90
C GLU A 876 31.59 30.18 8.36
N ALA A 877 31.21 29.78 7.13
CA ALA A 877 32.14 29.47 6.04
C ALA A 877 31.37 29.52 4.70
N VAL A 878 30.09 29.14 4.67
CA VAL A 878 29.18 29.23 3.51
C VAL A 878 27.73 29.41 3.98
N GLU A 879 26.99 30.37 3.41
CA GLU A 879 25.55 30.53 3.68
C GLU A 879 24.75 29.38 3.08
N LYS A 880 24.02 28.63 3.91
CA LYS A 880 23.16 27.52 3.47
C LYS A 880 21.71 27.99 3.25
N PRO A 881 21.01 27.46 2.24
CA PRO A 881 19.59 27.74 2.04
C PRO A 881 18.72 27.18 3.20
N TRP A 882 17.57 27.81 3.45
CA TRP A 882 16.68 27.51 4.60
C TRP A 882 16.30 26.04 4.74
N TRP A 883 16.07 25.34 3.63
CA TRP A 883 15.70 23.92 3.63
C TRP A 883 16.84 23.00 4.13
N GLU A 884 18.11 23.43 4.07
CA GLU A 884 19.23 22.72 4.69
C GLU A 884 19.35 23.06 6.17
N LYS A 885 19.19 24.35 6.53
CA LYS A 885 19.18 24.82 7.92
C LYS A 885 18.07 24.10 8.72
N SER A 886 16.87 23.98 8.15
CA SER A 886 15.72 23.31 8.77
C SER A 886 15.94 21.81 9.05
N LYS A 887 16.66 21.11 8.16
CA LYS A 887 17.04 19.70 8.36
C LYS A 887 18.01 19.52 9.53
N ILE A 888 18.93 20.47 9.73
CA ILE A 888 19.87 20.46 10.86
C ILE A 888 19.09 20.60 12.17
N PHE A 889 18.20 21.61 12.27
CA PHE A 889 17.42 21.87 13.49
C PHE A 889 16.43 20.74 13.84
N CYS A 890 15.79 20.13 12.85
CA CYS A 890 14.80 19.06 13.06
C CYS A 890 15.45 17.70 13.41
N SER A 891 16.73 17.50 13.08
CA SER A 891 17.44 16.23 13.30
C SER A 891 17.98 16.03 14.72
N GLY A 892 18.00 17.09 15.54
CA GLY A 892 18.55 17.06 16.91
C GLY A 892 20.06 16.78 16.99
N GLN A 893 20.79 16.80 15.87
CA GLN A 893 22.23 16.56 15.83
C GLN A 893 23.01 17.88 15.93
N THR A 894 23.19 18.42 17.13
CA THR A 894 24.19 19.48 17.38
C THR A 894 25.53 18.82 17.71
N ASN A 895 26.24 18.24 16.74
CA ASN A 895 27.51 17.57 17.00
C ASN A 895 28.51 17.70 15.82
N ALA A 896 28.85 18.94 15.46
CA ALA A 896 30.11 19.27 14.79
C ALA A 896 30.48 20.73 15.10
N GLU A 897 31.75 21.00 15.37
CA GLU A 897 32.30 22.36 15.31
C GLU A 897 32.07 22.87 13.88
N GLY A 898 31.20 23.87 13.71
CA GLY A 898 30.86 24.47 12.40
C GLY A 898 29.38 24.49 11.99
N ASP A 899 28.46 23.88 12.73
CA ASP A 899 27.02 23.92 12.40
C ASP A 899 26.27 25.12 12.99
N HIS A 900 25.21 25.59 12.30
CA HIS A 900 24.30 26.63 12.81
C HIS A 900 23.61 26.12 14.09
N SER A 901 23.59 26.93 15.14
CA SER A 901 23.02 26.56 16.45
C SER A 901 21.98 27.58 16.91
N ILE A 902 21.15 27.18 17.87
CA ILE A 902 20.09 28.03 18.42
C ILE A 902 20.58 28.61 19.73
N ALA A 903 20.41 29.91 19.93
CA ALA A 903 20.66 30.60 21.19
C ALA A 903 19.61 30.21 22.23
N GLN A 904 19.70 28.99 22.78
CA GLN A 904 18.73 28.44 23.73
C GLN A 904 18.56 29.34 24.97
N ASP A 905 19.64 29.96 25.43
CA ASP A 905 19.60 30.88 26.58
C ASP A 905 18.82 32.17 26.26
N SER A 906 18.92 32.67 25.03
CA SER A 906 18.12 33.82 24.57
C SER A 906 16.65 33.45 24.48
N PHE A 907 16.31 32.27 23.96
CA PHE A 907 14.93 31.79 23.94
C PHE A 907 14.36 31.57 25.35
N LYS A 908 15.16 31.00 26.27
CA LYS A 908 14.76 30.78 27.67
C LYS A 908 14.44 32.07 28.43
N LYS A 909 14.99 33.22 28.00
CA LYS A 909 14.63 34.53 28.58
C LYS A 909 13.20 34.94 28.23
N LEU A 910 12.66 34.48 27.10
CA LEU A 910 11.29 34.78 26.66
C LEU A 910 10.23 33.95 27.39
N LEU A 911 10.62 32.82 27.99
CA LEU A 911 9.72 31.93 28.71
C LEU A 911 9.38 32.46 30.12
N LYS A 912 8.13 32.28 30.56
CA LYS A 912 7.71 32.51 31.95
C LYS A 912 8.40 31.49 32.86
N ARG A 913 8.62 31.84 34.14
CA ARG A 913 9.37 31.00 35.10
C ARG A 913 8.85 29.55 35.18
N SER A 914 7.54 29.36 35.06
CA SER A 914 6.86 28.06 35.00
C SER A 914 7.30 27.20 33.81
N ALA A 915 7.64 27.79 32.66
CA ALA A 915 8.00 27.10 31.43
C ALA A 915 9.52 26.94 31.21
N LYS A 916 10.38 27.41 32.14
CA LYS A 916 11.86 27.40 32.00
C LYS A 916 12.53 26.04 32.29
N HIS A 917 11.84 25.09 32.92
CA HIS A 917 12.41 23.79 33.30
C HIS A 917 12.24 22.75 32.17
N ASP A 918 13.12 22.80 31.17
CA ASP A 918 13.11 21.87 30.04
C ASP A 918 14.12 20.71 30.19
N LYS A 919 13.73 19.51 29.73
CA LYS A 919 14.67 18.38 29.50
C LYS A 919 15.13 18.30 28.04
N GLY A 920 14.73 19.26 27.21
CA GLY A 920 15.09 19.38 25.80
C GLY A 920 14.08 20.19 24.98
N MET A 921 14.60 20.96 24.02
CA MET A 921 13.86 21.76 23.03
C MET A 921 13.96 21.12 21.65
N THR A 922 12.84 21.03 20.93
CA THR A 922 12.77 20.56 19.53
C THR A 922 12.08 21.58 18.66
N LEU A 923 12.52 21.73 17.42
CA LEU A 923 11.93 22.66 16.46
C LEU A 923 11.25 21.91 15.33
N LYS A 924 10.13 22.47 14.86
CA LYS A 924 9.51 22.15 13.58
C LYS A 924 9.46 23.42 12.76
N VAL A 925 9.91 23.35 11.52
CA VAL A 925 10.10 24.52 10.66
C VAL A 925 9.29 24.35 9.38
N THR A 926 8.56 25.38 8.98
CA THR A 926 7.94 25.51 7.64
C THR A 926 8.66 26.60 6.84
N ASP A 927 8.24 26.87 5.60
CA ASP A 927 8.87 27.89 4.77
C ASP A 927 8.74 29.30 5.37
N GLU A 928 7.65 29.55 6.12
CA GLU A 928 7.28 30.87 6.65
C GLU A 928 7.34 30.98 8.19
N THR A 929 7.21 29.86 8.93
CA THR A 929 7.11 29.89 10.39
C THR A 929 7.95 28.81 11.08
N VAL A 930 8.24 29.04 12.36
CA VAL A 930 8.92 28.12 13.27
C VAL A 930 7.99 27.78 14.43
N SER A 931 7.93 26.50 14.77
CA SER A 931 7.22 25.97 15.93
C SER A 931 8.23 25.36 16.90
N VAL A 932 8.19 25.79 18.16
CA VAL A 932 9.07 25.32 19.23
C VAL A 932 8.29 24.36 20.12
N THR A 933 8.86 23.18 20.39
CA THR A 933 8.28 22.21 21.32
C THR A 933 9.23 21.98 22.49
N LEU A 934 8.77 22.29 23.70
CA LEU A 934 9.48 22.11 24.95
C LEU A 934 8.93 20.89 25.70
N THR A 935 9.81 20.03 26.21
CA THR A 935 9.39 18.92 27.09
C THR A 935 9.45 19.36 28.54
N LEU A 936 8.28 19.46 29.19
CA LEU A 936 8.11 19.88 30.57
C LEU A 936 8.07 18.67 31.53
N ASP A 937 8.34 18.93 32.81
CA ASP A 937 8.08 17.96 33.88
C ASP A 937 6.57 17.79 34.08
N LYS A 938 6.11 16.55 34.31
CA LYS A 938 4.69 16.23 34.52
C LYS A 938 4.06 17.10 35.62
N LYS A 939 4.79 17.36 36.71
CA LYS A 939 4.30 18.21 37.81
C LYS A 939 4.11 19.68 37.39
N VAL A 940 4.96 20.16 36.48
CA VAL A 940 4.88 21.53 35.95
C VAL A 940 3.71 21.65 34.99
N THR A 941 3.53 20.66 34.09
CA THR A 941 2.39 20.65 33.18
C THR A 941 1.07 20.59 33.95
N GLN A 942 0.99 19.73 34.97
CA GLN A 942 -0.18 19.65 35.83
C GLN A 942 -0.46 20.99 36.53
N LYS A 943 0.56 21.66 37.06
CA LYS A 943 0.39 22.98 37.69
C LYS A 943 -0.05 24.08 36.71
N ILE A 944 0.42 24.07 35.45
CA ILE A 944 -0.02 25.03 34.43
C ILE A 944 -1.50 24.81 34.10
N VAL A 945 -1.93 23.55 33.98
CA VAL A 945 -3.33 23.18 33.69
C VAL A 945 -4.25 23.42 34.89
N GLU A 946 -3.80 23.12 36.12
CA GLU A 946 -4.54 23.38 37.36
C GLU A 946 -4.74 24.88 37.60
N ASN A 947 -3.72 25.70 37.36
CA ASN A 947 -3.83 27.16 37.45
C ASN A 947 -4.82 27.76 36.43
N MET A 948 -5.18 27.03 35.36
CA MET A 948 -6.17 27.46 34.37
C MET A 948 -7.60 26.98 34.67
N THR A 949 -7.76 26.06 35.63
CA THR A 949 -9.08 25.57 36.05
C THR A 949 -9.58 26.25 37.34
N GLN A 950 -8.78 27.16 37.91
CA GLN A 950 -9.11 27.97 39.08
C GLN A 950 -9.38 29.45 38.76
N ASP A 951 -9.20 29.85 37.50
CA ASP A 951 -9.68 31.11 36.91
C ASP A 951 -10.82 30.77 35.94
#